data_AF-A0A160DUP4-F1
#
_entry.id   AF-A0A160DUP4-F1
#
_cell.length_a   1.000
_cell.length_b   1.000
_cell.length_c   1.000
_cell.angle_alpha   90.00
_cell.angle_beta   90.00
_cell.angle_gamma   90.00
#
_symmetry.space_group_name_H-M   'P 1'
#
loop_
_entity.id
_entity.type
_entity.pdbx_description
1 polymer ?
#
loop_
_entity_poly.entity_id
_entity_poly.type
_entity_poly.pdbx_seq_one_letter_code
_entity_poly.pdbx_strand_id
1 'polypeptide(L)'
;MLALAACLAAALPLFPLPVQAAEPEPATPAAWSAWGGTVGLNLYPDLIGDLGLSIERRSDVLPARSARLTDGLGVRQSQTVELFALRSTASIAFRAERGTLAGFSGGSVQARGGYVFTLPDGQQLDLTDFRLQPNPGDPRKLDVAGSDGTVWFTIDNLMYELVKDNRVLAVYTADMRASAALAARVGRPALAGHPVGDVEILAEIYSQGSGGVYDPQGTGGHWHGEQVAGQPAGTVYQADLFMLDINVTRMRQSAATGPEGSGRVVFAPDSTLKNNVNNGTAQPTVSGQGALGTSAALWTARIPWYGKFSGNFAPYNNDQHPFLIWNMYRINADGGIEQIGRSGVKHAWLTTNFGCAPGENISGQILGRSCSDTYSTFNNDANQDLSFRSEIIPATGQWGRCGSLFDPGCVGSNTNWTPPDDQYGRRLVVNEEQISATRHPGATFLFDSWYLAREDINIYNSMASVTGTPTYSGTNWSFANQANYRLGSVTDRWVEGAPAGTTVANTELAVSEGHAKVAVRVVDLGDGRWTYHYAVHNLDFARAVTEGSEPNLRVVSNKGFNGFSVPLQAGAVVSANRFSDGDLDAGNDWTFSTAGNRLSWTAPAGGSLDWGTLYLFSVTVDAPPSAGSSQLGVAQAGTPAAFDVAVPVPGARPDAIFDSGFE
;
A
#
# COMPACT_ATOMS: atom_id res chain seq x y z
N MET A 1 -56.69 40.74 -45.77
CA MET A 1 -57.37 41.96 -45.30
C MET A 1 -56.85 42.28 -43.92
N LEU A 2 -56.16 43.42 -43.80
CA LEU A 2 -55.89 44.10 -42.53
C LEU A 2 -57.22 44.45 -41.85
N ALA A 3 -57.26 44.38 -40.51
CA ALA A 3 -58.01 45.35 -39.73
C ALA A 3 -57.41 45.46 -38.32
N LEU A 4 -56.93 46.68 -38.04
CA LEU A 4 -56.49 47.24 -36.77
C LEU A 4 -57.60 47.22 -35.71
N ALA A 5 -57.26 46.97 -34.45
CA ALA A 5 -58.00 47.49 -33.30
C ALA A 5 -57.03 47.87 -32.18
N ALA A 6 -57.02 49.16 -31.85
CA ALA A 6 -56.23 49.76 -30.79
C ALA A 6 -56.93 49.58 -29.43
N CYS A 7 -56.15 49.33 -28.37
CA CYS A 7 -56.59 49.51 -26.99
C CYS A 7 -55.52 50.26 -26.17
N LEU A 8 -56.02 51.21 -25.38
CA LEU A 8 -55.32 52.20 -24.56
C LEU A 8 -54.30 51.59 -23.59
N ALA A 9 -53.12 52.21 -23.49
CA ALA A 9 -52.18 52.01 -22.39
C ALA A 9 -52.47 53.01 -21.26
N ALA A 10 -52.84 52.49 -20.08
CA ALA A 10 -52.83 53.24 -18.84
C ALA A 10 -51.41 53.18 -18.24
N ALA A 11 -50.79 54.33 -17.99
CA ALA A 11 -49.49 54.42 -17.35
C ALA A 11 -49.63 54.19 -15.83
N LEU A 12 -49.07 53.09 -15.33
CA LEU A 12 -48.77 52.87 -13.91
C LEU A 12 -47.33 53.33 -13.62
N PRO A 13 -47.05 53.98 -12.48
CA PRO A 13 -45.68 54.37 -12.14
C PRO A 13 -44.86 53.12 -11.79
N LEU A 14 -43.79 52.89 -12.55
CA LEU A 14 -42.74 51.94 -12.21
C LEU A 14 -41.98 52.47 -11.00
N PHE A 15 -42.21 51.89 -9.82
CA PHE A 15 -41.27 52.00 -8.71
C PHE A 15 -39.99 51.21 -9.09
N PRO A 16 -38.79 51.77 -8.90
CA PRO A 16 -37.57 51.00 -9.10
C PRO A 16 -37.52 49.86 -8.08
N LEU A 17 -37.40 48.62 -8.58
CA LEU A 17 -37.05 47.47 -7.75
C LEU A 17 -35.69 47.76 -7.09
N PRO A 18 -35.51 47.43 -5.79
CA PRO A 18 -34.22 47.55 -5.17
C PRO A 18 -33.24 46.64 -5.91
N VAL A 19 -32.16 47.22 -6.42
CA VAL A 19 -31.01 46.47 -6.92
C VAL A 19 -30.48 45.67 -5.73
N GLN A 20 -30.73 44.37 -5.74
CA GLN A 20 -30.11 43.45 -4.80
C GLN A 20 -28.62 43.48 -5.12
N ALA A 21 -27.83 44.09 -4.22
CA ALA A 21 -26.38 44.06 -4.31
C ALA A 21 -25.96 42.60 -4.46
N ALA A 22 -25.16 42.30 -5.48
CA ALA A 22 -24.50 41.01 -5.58
C ALA A 22 -23.82 40.72 -4.24
N GLU A 23 -24.08 39.53 -3.68
CA GLU A 23 -23.29 39.05 -2.56
C GLU A 23 -21.81 39.19 -2.95
N PRO A 24 -20.95 39.75 -2.08
CA PRO A 24 -19.53 39.81 -2.39
C PRO A 24 -19.06 38.39 -2.67
N GLU A 25 -18.33 38.20 -3.78
CA GLU A 25 -17.58 36.97 -4.00
C GLU A 25 -16.86 36.61 -2.68
N PRO A 26 -16.91 35.35 -2.23
CA PRO A 26 -16.17 34.96 -1.04
C PRO A 26 -14.71 35.36 -1.27
N ALA A 27 -14.20 36.22 -0.38
CA ALA A 27 -12.83 36.71 -0.45
C ALA A 27 -11.89 35.50 -0.61
N THR A 28 -10.99 35.57 -1.59
CA THR A 28 -9.97 34.53 -1.78
C THR A 28 -9.28 34.32 -0.42
N PRO A 29 -9.26 33.10 0.13
CA PRO A 29 -8.62 32.86 1.41
C PRO A 29 -7.20 33.43 1.40
N ALA A 30 -6.83 34.18 2.42
CA ALA A 30 -5.48 34.75 2.50
C ALA A 30 -4.46 33.62 2.40
N ALA A 31 -3.57 33.69 1.40
CA ALA A 31 -2.59 32.65 1.17
C ALA A 31 -1.55 32.63 2.30
N TRP A 32 -1.26 31.43 2.81
CA TRP A 32 -0.09 31.20 3.65
C TRP A 32 1.17 31.32 2.79
N SER A 33 2.30 31.65 3.39
CA SER A 33 3.58 31.61 2.70
C SER A 33 4.68 31.05 3.58
N ALA A 34 5.57 30.25 2.97
CA ALA A 34 6.72 29.65 3.62
C ALA A 34 8.02 29.97 2.88
N TRP A 35 9.11 30.12 3.62
CA TRP A 35 10.43 30.48 3.13
C TRP A 35 11.52 29.94 4.08
N GLY A 36 12.79 30.07 3.73
CA GLY A 36 13.88 29.69 4.63
C GLY A 36 13.84 28.21 5.06
N GLY A 37 14.67 27.84 6.03
CA GLY A 37 14.80 26.47 6.50
C GLY A 37 15.68 25.59 5.62
N THR A 38 15.27 24.35 5.38
CA THR A 38 16.07 23.32 4.70
C THR A 38 15.25 22.48 3.73
N VAL A 39 15.89 22.05 2.65
CA VAL A 39 15.43 20.95 1.79
C VAL A 39 16.45 19.82 1.85
N GLY A 40 15.99 18.60 2.09
CA GLY A 40 16.79 17.38 2.06
C GLY A 40 16.46 16.57 0.82
N LEU A 41 17.49 16.12 0.11
CA LEU A 41 17.36 15.24 -1.04
C LEU A 41 18.08 13.92 -0.76
N ASN A 42 17.37 12.80 -0.90
CA ASN A 42 17.94 11.46 -0.88
C ASN A 42 17.78 10.82 -2.25
N LEU A 43 18.81 11.01 -3.07
CA LEU A 43 18.87 10.55 -4.44
C LEU A 43 19.41 9.11 -4.51
N TYR A 44 18.66 8.21 -5.15
CA TYR A 44 19.00 6.79 -5.20
C TYR A 44 19.86 6.49 -6.44
N PRO A 45 21.13 6.05 -6.27
CA PRO A 45 22.05 5.86 -7.39
C PRO A 45 21.52 4.92 -8.47
N ASP A 46 20.90 3.80 -8.09
CA ASP A 46 20.32 2.85 -9.05
C ASP A 46 19.20 3.49 -9.89
N LEU A 47 18.34 4.30 -9.26
CA LEU A 47 17.20 4.93 -9.93
C LEU A 47 17.62 6.10 -10.82
N ILE A 48 18.64 6.85 -10.41
CA ILE A 48 19.23 7.91 -11.23
C ILE A 48 20.01 7.30 -12.41
N GLY A 49 20.69 6.17 -12.17
CA GLY A 49 21.36 5.39 -13.20
C GLY A 49 20.43 4.87 -14.29
N ASP A 50 19.14 4.61 -14.00
CA ASP A 50 18.14 4.24 -15.02
C ASP A 50 17.97 5.32 -16.11
N LEU A 51 18.11 6.59 -15.70
CA LEU A 51 18.07 7.75 -16.59
C LEU A 51 19.43 7.98 -17.29
N GLY A 52 20.45 7.19 -16.93
CA GLY A 52 21.85 7.36 -17.36
C GLY A 52 22.50 8.61 -16.77
N LEU A 53 21.99 9.09 -15.64
CA LEU A 53 22.54 10.21 -14.90
C LEU A 53 23.58 9.73 -13.90
N SER A 54 24.59 10.55 -13.62
CA SER A 54 25.49 10.36 -12.49
C SER A 54 25.76 11.68 -11.79
N ILE A 55 25.94 11.66 -10.47
CA ILE A 55 26.24 12.87 -9.68
C ILE A 55 27.73 13.20 -9.87
N GLU A 56 28.01 14.28 -10.60
CA GLU A 56 29.37 14.77 -10.81
C GLU A 56 29.85 15.59 -9.60
N ARG A 57 29.00 16.51 -9.13
CA ARG A 57 29.34 17.44 -8.06
C ARG A 57 28.15 17.70 -7.15
N ARG A 58 28.46 17.88 -5.86
CA ARG A 58 27.56 18.38 -4.83
C ARG A 58 28.03 19.76 -4.39
N SER A 59 27.16 20.76 -4.38
CA SER A 59 27.49 22.12 -3.96
C SER A 59 26.75 22.49 -2.68
N ASP A 60 27.45 23.10 -1.73
CA ASP A 60 26.90 23.69 -0.50
C ASP A 60 26.00 22.75 0.33
N VAL A 61 26.34 21.45 0.33
CA VAL A 61 25.70 20.47 1.22
C VAL A 61 26.01 20.86 2.66
N LEU A 62 24.96 21.01 3.46
CA LEU A 62 25.09 21.27 4.88
C LEU A 62 25.73 20.07 5.61
N PRO A 63 26.50 20.29 6.69
CA PRO A 63 27.03 19.20 7.49
C PRO A 63 25.98 18.17 7.90
N ALA A 64 26.37 16.89 7.92
CA ALA A 64 25.49 15.85 8.42
C ALA A 64 25.01 16.20 9.85
N ARG A 65 23.69 16.11 10.09
CA ARG A 65 23.02 16.50 11.34
C ARG A 65 23.00 18.01 11.64
N SER A 66 23.13 18.86 10.62
CA SER A 66 22.77 20.27 10.77
C SER A 66 21.38 20.42 11.40
N ALA A 67 21.26 21.42 12.28
CA ALA A 67 20.01 21.71 12.98
C ALA A 67 18.89 22.00 11.98
N ARG A 68 17.71 21.44 12.26
CA ARG A 68 16.50 21.59 11.45
C ARG A 68 15.47 22.43 12.19
N LEU A 69 14.52 23.01 11.47
CA LEU A 69 13.47 23.86 12.07
C LEU A 69 12.56 23.13 13.08
N THR A 70 12.57 21.80 13.03
CA THR A 70 11.78 20.93 13.89
C THR A 70 12.51 20.45 15.14
N ASP A 71 13.78 20.85 15.33
CA ASP A 71 14.56 20.46 16.49
C ASP A 71 13.86 20.90 17.79
N GLY A 72 13.67 19.95 18.71
CA GLY A 72 12.97 20.14 19.98
C GLY A 72 11.48 19.82 19.97
N LEU A 73 10.88 19.46 18.83
CA LEU A 73 9.48 19.00 18.76
C LEU A 73 9.32 17.47 18.81
N GLY A 74 10.43 16.72 18.82
CA GLY A 74 10.39 15.25 18.82
C GLY A 74 9.79 14.64 17.55
N VAL A 75 9.70 15.40 16.45
CA VAL A 75 9.11 14.95 15.18
C VAL A 75 10.12 14.20 14.31
N ARG A 76 9.60 13.41 13.37
CA ARG A 76 10.38 12.59 12.43
C ARG A 76 11.30 13.47 11.58
N GLN A 77 12.53 13.00 11.37
CA GLN A 77 13.50 13.59 10.46
C GLN A 77 14.15 12.48 9.64
N SER A 78 14.39 12.74 8.36
CA SER A 78 15.12 11.79 7.52
C SER A 78 16.57 11.69 7.98
N GLN A 79 17.07 10.47 8.18
CA GLN A 79 18.45 10.24 8.63
C GLN A 79 19.44 10.11 7.47
N THR A 80 18.94 9.97 6.25
CA THR A 80 19.69 9.60 5.04
C THR A 80 19.44 10.60 3.91
N VAL A 81 19.55 11.90 4.20
CA VAL A 81 19.38 12.99 3.22
C VAL A 81 20.60 13.90 3.17
N GLU A 82 20.89 14.42 1.98
CA GLU A 82 21.79 15.56 1.80
C GLU A 82 20.99 16.85 1.94
N LEU A 83 21.36 17.69 2.91
CA LEU A 83 20.61 18.90 3.28
C LEU A 83 21.16 20.14 2.57
N PHE A 84 20.27 20.99 2.10
CA PHE A 84 20.56 22.30 1.52
C PHE A 84 19.74 23.37 2.24
N ALA A 85 20.33 24.55 2.46
CA ALA A 85 19.61 25.66 3.06
C ALA A 85 18.63 26.27 2.04
N LEU A 86 17.42 26.62 2.47
CA LEU A 86 16.47 27.38 1.67
C LEU A 86 16.66 28.88 1.91
N ARG A 87 16.54 29.68 0.85
CA ARG A 87 16.66 31.15 0.93
C ARG A 87 15.38 31.77 1.51
N SER A 88 15.53 32.89 2.20
CA SER A 88 14.45 33.72 2.73
C SER A 88 14.21 35.00 1.89
N THR A 89 14.58 34.97 0.61
CA THR A 89 14.40 36.11 -0.32
C THR A 89 13.08 36.06 -1.10
N ALA A 90 12.47 34.88 -1.17
CA ALA A 90 11.19 34.62 -1.80
C ALA A 90 10.49 33.48 -1.06
N SER A 91 9.16 33.44 -1.15
CA SER A 91 8.33 32.46 -0.46
C SER A 91 7.52 31.63 -1.44
N ILE A 92 7.25 30.38 -1.07
CA ILE A 92 6.22 29.56 -1.68
C ILE A 92 4.88 29.80 -0.97
N ALA A 93 3.82 30.02 -1.73
CA ALA A 93 2.48 30.28 -1.22
C ALA A 93 1.63 29.00 -1.24
N PHE A 94 0.78 28.84 -0.21
CA PHE A 94 -0.12 27.70 -0.10
C PHE A 94 -1.42 28.07 0.62
N ARG A 95 -2.40 27.17 0.55
CA ARG A 95 -3.66 27.24 1.28
C ARG A 95 -3.64 26.19 2.38
N ALA A 96 -4.17 26.54 3.55
CA ALA A 96 -4.46 25.59 4.60
C ALA A 96 -5.97 25.49 4.79
N GLU A 97 -6.45 24.28 5.08
CA GLU A 97 -7.84 24.01 5.42
C GLU A 97 -7.84 23.04 6.61
N ARG A 98 -8.63 23.34 7.64
CA ARG A 98 -8.82 22.46 8.81
C ARG A 98 -7.51 22.02 9.48
N GLY A 99 -6.54 22.94 9.56
CA GLY A 99 -5.23 22.68 10.18
C GLY A 99 -4.23 21.92 9.32
N THR A 100 -4.55 21.65 8.05
CA THR A 100 -3.68 20.90 7.13
C THR A 100 -3.43 21.66 5.83
N LEU A 101 -2.34 21.33 5.11
CA LEU A 101 -2.06 21.89 3.77
C LEU A 101 -3.12 21.40 2.77
N ALA A 102 -3.82 22.33 2.14
CA ALA A 102 -4.83 22.04 1.11
C ALA A 102 -4.25 22.09 -0.32
N GLY A 103 -3.10 22.76 -0.49
CA GLY A 103 -2.37 22.82 -1.75
C GLY A 103 -1.60 24.13 -1.92
N PHE A 104 -0.56 24.08 -2.72
CA PHE A 104 0.25 25.21 -3.14
C PHE A 104 -0.51 26.11 -4.13
N SER A 105 -0.26 27.41 -4.08
CA SER A 105 -1.02 28.41 -4.83
C SER A 105 -0.17 29.41 -5.60
N GLY A 106 1.14 29.45 -5.38
CA GLY A 106 2.05 30.32 -6.14
C GLY A 106 3.43 30.47 -5.51
N GLY A 107 4.24 31.36 -6.07
CA GLY A 107 5.58 31.68 -5.54
C GLY A 107 6.62 30.60 -5.81
N SER A 108 7.80 30.77 -5.20
CA SER A 108 8.88 29.77 -5.23
C SER A 108 9.85 30.02 -4.09
N VAL A 109 10.55 28.98 -3.66
CA VAL A 109 11.68 29.07 -2.73
C VAL A 109 12.91 28.45 -3.37
N GLN A 110 14.06 29.07 -3.18
CA GLN A 110 15.31 28.66 -3.81
C GLN A 110 16.21 27.95 -2.79
N ALA A 111 16.80 26.83 -3.17
CA ALA A 111 17.87 26.19 -2.41
C ALA A 111 19.19 26.99 -2.50
N ARG A 112 20.11 26.74 -1.58
CA ARG A 112 21.50 27.15 -1.63
C ARG A 112 22.32 25.89 -1.84
N GLY A 113 22.87 25.74 -3.04
CA GLY A 113 23.54 24.50 -3.44
C GLY A 113 22.66 23.56 -4.24
N GLY A 114 23.12 22.32 -4.39
CA GLY A 114 22.44 21.30 -5.19
C GLY A 114 23.42 20.38 -5.89
N TYR A 115 23.03 19.91 -7.07
CA TYR A 115 23.75 18.89 -7.82
C TYR A 115 24.14 19.37 -9.21
N VAL A 116 25.30 18.90 -9.68
CA VAL A 116 25.61 18.84 -11.11
C VAL A 116 25.61 17.38 -11.52
N PHE A 117 24.79 17.05 -12.53
CA PHE A 117 24.72 15.71 -13.09
C PHE A 117 25.48 15.65 -14.41
N THR A 118 26.19 14.55 -14.65
CA THR A 118 26.62 14.17 -15.99
C THR A 118 25.48 13.41 -16.67
N LEU A 119 25.12 13.82 -17.88
CA LEU A 119 24.10 13.22 -18.74
C LEU A 119 24.68 12.09 -19.61
N PRO A 120 23.85 11.24 -20.23
CA PRO A 120 24.31 10.15 -21.10
C PRO A 120 25.15 10.61 -22.30
N ASP A 121 24.95 11.85 -22.77
CA ASP A 121 25.70 12.46 -23.87
C ASP A 121 27.02 13.12 -23.43
N GLY A 122 27.37 13.00 -22.14
CA GLY A 122 28.55 13.61 -21.52
C GLY A 122 28.40 15.09 -21.17
N GLN A 123 27.25 15.71 -21.46
CA GLN A 123 26.98 17.09 -21.06
C GLN A 123 26.59 17.17 -19.58
N GLN A 124 26.60 18.38 -19.04
CA GLN A 124 26.21 18.64 -17.65
C GLN A 124 24.78 19.18 -17.58
N LEU A 125 24.06 18.72 -16.56
CA LEU A 125 22.85 19.34 -16.06
C LEU A 125 23.14 19.96 -14.70
N ASP A 126 23.17 21.29 -14.65
CA ASP A 126 23.38 22.03 -13.41
C ASP A 126 22.04 22.30 -12.70
N LEU A 127 21.86 21.66 -11.56
CA LEU A 127 20.73 21.83 -10.65
C LEU A 127 21.20 22.51 -9.34
N THR A 128 22.28 23.28 -9.38
CA THR A 128 22.69 24.14 -8.27
C THR A 128 21.72 25.32 -8.15
N ASP A 129 21.40 25.71 -6.92
CA ASP A 129 20.46 26.79 -6.60
C ASP A 129 19.07 26.61 -7.25
N PHE A 130 18.59 25.36 -7.29
CA PHE A 130 17.29 25.01 -7.83
C PHE A 130 16.13 25.69 -7.09
N ARG A 131 15.01 25.87 -7.79
CA ARG A 131 13.77 26.41 -7.22
C ARG A 131 12.77 25.29 -6.99
N LEU A 132 12.18 25.29 -5.81
CA LEU A 132 10.92 24.60 -5.53
C LEU A 132 9.79 25.56 -5.85
N GLN A 133 8.88 25.15 -6.73
CA GLN A 133 7.73 25.95 -7.14
C GLN A 133 6.47 25.07 -7.24
N PRO A 134 5.27 25.63 -7.05
CA PRO A 134 4.02 24.88 -7.25
C PRO A 134 3.93 24.33 -8.66
N ASN A 135 3.48 23.07 -8.79
CA ASN A 135 3.16 22.51 -10.09
C ASN A 135 1.88 23.16 -10.64
N PRO A 136 1.86 23.60 -11.92
CA PRO A 136 0.70 24.30 -12.49
C PRO A 136 -0.49 23.38 -12.77
N GLY A 137 -0.28 22.07 -12.86
CA GLY A 137 -1.32 21.07 -13.15
C GLY A 137 -1.95 20.43 -11.92
N ASP A 138 -1.22 20.37 -10.80
CA ASP A 138 -1.72 19.80 -9.54
C ASP A 138 -1.21 20.61 -8.34
N PRO A 139 -2.09 21.30 -7.57
CA PRO A 139 -1.69 22.10 -6.43
C PRO A 139 -1.11 21.28 -5.27
N ARG A 140 -1.14 19.94 -5.33
CA ARG A 140 -0.51 19.07 -4.32
C ARG A 140 0.91 18.66 -4.70
N LYS A 141 1.42 19.11 -5.84
CA LYS A 141 2.77 18.80 -6.33
C LYS A 141 3.66 20.02 -6.32
N LEU A 142 4.97 19.78 -6.20
CA LEU A 142 6.00 20.79 -6.40
C LEU A 142 6.85 20.41 -7.61
N ASP A 143 7.40 21.39 -8.30
CA ASP A 143 8.39 21.20 -9.34
C ASP A 143 9.76 21.65 -8.84
N VAL A 144 10.80 20.93 -9.27
CA VAL A 144 12.20 21.27 -9.07
C VAL A 144 12.72 21.85 -10.38
N ALA A 145 12.84 23.18 -10.41
CA ALA A 145 13.26 23.92 -11.59
C ALA A 145 14.73 24.37 -11.50
N GLY A 146 15.45 24.24 -12.61
CA GLY A 146 16.80 24.78 -12.76
C GLY A 146 16.82 26.31 -12.82
N SER A 147 18.03 26.88 -12.85
CA SER A 147 18.22 28.34 -12.97
C SER A 147 17.62 28.88 -14.27
N ASP A 148 17.62 28.07 -15.33
CA ASP A 148 17.02 28.31 -16.65
C ASP A 148 15.49 28.31 -16.64
N GLY A 149 14.86 27.90 -15.53
CA GLY A 149 13.40 27.79 -15.38
C GLY A 149 12.84 26.46 -15.89
N THR A 150 13.66 25.57 -16.44
CA THR A 150 13.22 24.24 -16.88
C THR A 150 12.91 23.39 -15.66
N VAL A 151 11.74 22.73 -15.65
CA VAL A 151 11.37 21.75 -14.64
C VAL A 151 12.07 20.43 -14.96
N TRP A 152 13.03 20.03 -14.15
CA TRP A 152 13.77 18.79 -14.34
C TRP A 152 13.18 17.63 -13.54
N PHE A 153 12.55 17.92 -12.40
CA PHE A 153 11.88 16.92 -11.57
C PHE A 153 10.57 17.47 -11.02
N THR A 154 9.67 16.56 -10.67
CA THR A 154 8.41 16.86 -9.97
C THR A 154 8.40 16.08 -8.66
N ILE A 155 7.81 16.66 -7.62
CA ILE A 155 7.65 16.11 -6.28
C ILE A 155 6.16 15.86 -6.06
N ASP A 156 5.80 14.64 -5.70
CA ASP A 156 4.43 14.23 -5.35
C ASP A 156 4.40 13.31 -4.12
N ASN A 157 3.19 12.86 -3.74
CA ASN A 157 2.97 12.01 -2.56
C ASN A 157 3.57 12.60 -1.26
N LEU A 158 3.37 13.90 -1.04
CA LEU A 158 3.92 14.61 0.12
C LEU A 158 3.28 14.09 1.42
N MET A 159 4.12 13.76 2.39
CA MET A 159 3.72 13.49 3.78
C MET A 159 4.05 14.71 4.64
N TYR A 160 3.03 15.48 5.02
CA TYR A 160 3.22 16.82 5.58
C TYR A 160 2.38 17.11 6.82
N GLU A 161 2.84 18.09 7.60
CA GLU A 161 2.13 18.70 8.73
C GLU A 161 2.49 20.19 8.85
N LEU A 162 1.57 20.96 9.44
CA LEU A 162 1.88 22.28 10.00
C LEU A 162 2.25 22.10 11.47
N VAL A 163 3.50 22.39 11.83
CA VAL A 163 4.01 22.15 13.19
C VAL A 163 4.43 23.46 13.86
N LYS A 164 4.72 23.38 15.16
CA LYS A 164 5.18 24.53 15.98
C LYS A 164 4.18 25.68 15.97
N ASP A 165 2.92 25.40 16.31
CA ASP A 165 1.82 26.37 16.27
C ASP A 165 1.67 27.02 14.88
N ASN A 166 1.72 26.18 13.83
CA ASN A 166 1.68 26.59 12.42
C ASN A 166 2.78 27.58 12.03
N ARG A 167 4.00 27.42 12.57
CA ARG A 167 5.17 28.24 12.20
C ARG A 167 6.14 27.52 11.28
N VAL A 168 5.96 26.22 11.07
CA VAL A 168 6.79 25.42 10.17
C VAL A 168 5.88 24.59 9.28
N LEU A 169 6.09 24.67 7.97
CA LEU A 169 5.60 23.69 7.01
C LEU A 169 6.62 22.55 6.96
N ALA A 170 6.23 21.39 7.48
CA ALA A 170 7.07 20.20 7.47
C ALA A 170 6.54 19.21 6.43
N VAL A 171 7.36 18.88 5.43
CA VAL A 171 7.20 17.75 4.53
C VAL A 171 8.28 16.75 4.91
N TYR A 172 7.89 15.63 5.52
CA TYR A 172 8.84 14.67 6.08
C TYR A 172 9.40 13.70 5.04
N THR A 173 8.65 13.47 3.97
CA THR A 173 9.01 12.60 2.84
C THR A 173 8.06 12.90 1.68
N ALA A 174 8.56 12.75 0.46
CA ALA A 174 7.82 12.91 -0.78
C ALA A 174 8.60 12.24 -1.93
N ASP A 175 7.91 11.73 -2.94
CA ASP A 175 8.58 11.13 -4.09
C ASP A 175 9.05 12.22 -5.06
N MET A 176 10.35 12.24 -5.39
CA MET A 176 10.91 13.02 -6.49
C MET A 176 10.97 12.14 -7.73
N ARG A 177 10.43 12.64 -8.84
CA ARG A 177 10.27 11.93 -10.11
C ARG A 177 10.83 12.73 -11.28
N ALA A 178 11.39 12.05 -12.27
CA ALA A 178 11.88 12.68 -13.49
C ALA A 178 10.74 13.37 -14.25
N SER A 179 10.94 14.63 -14.64
CA SER A 179 9.96 15.34 -15.47
C SER A 179 9.98 14.81 -16.90
N ALA A 180 8.94 15.14 -17.69
CA ALA A 180 8.93 14.88 -19.13
C ALA A 180 10.10 15.58 -19.85
N ALA A 181 10.51 16.77 -19.38
CA ALA A 181 11.63 17.51 -19.96
C ALA A 181 12.96 16.80 -19.69
N LEU A 182 13.19 16.29 -18.47
CA LEU A 182 14.38 15.49 -18.17
C LEU A 182 14.41 14.20 -18.97
N ALA A 183 13.30 13.46 -19.00
CA ALA A 183 13.17 12.22 -19.76
C ALA A 183 13.47 12.43 -21.25
N ALA A 184 12.94 13.50 -21.85
CA ALA A 184 13.27 13.89 -23.22
C ALA A 184 14.74 14.28 -23.39
N ARG A 185 15.30 15.04 -22.45
CA ARG A 185 16.69 15.52 -22.47
C ARG A 185 17.72 14.39 -22.44
N VAL A 186 17.42 13.30 -21.73
CA VAL A 186 18.27 12.10 -21.68
C VAL A 186 17.95 11.09 -22.79
N GLY A 187 17.06 11.42 -23.73
CA GLY A 187 16.67 10.55 -24.84
C GLY A 187 15.82 9.35 -24.44
N ARG A 188 15.16 9.40 -23.28
CA ARG A 188 14.34 8.30 -22.71
C ARG A 188 12.95 8.80 -22.30
N PRO A 189 12.10 9.29 -23.22
CA PRO A 189 10.79 9.87 -22.89
C PRO A 189 9.85 8.91 -22.12
N ALA A 190 10.04 7.59 -22.27
CA ALA A 190 9.28 6.59 -21.53
C ALA A 190 9.57 6.58 -20.01
N LEU A 191 10.63 7.25 -19.55
CA LEU A 191 10.98 7.39 -18.13
C LEU A 191 10.45 8.69 -17.49
N ALA A 192 9.53 9.40 -18.15
CA ALA A 192 8.80 10.48 -17.50
C ALA A 192 7.98 9.92 -16.31
N GLY A 193 8.11 10.55 -15.14
CA GLY A 193 7.51 10.05 -13.90
C GLY A 193 8.32 8.98 -13.17
N HIS A 194 9.48 8.58 -13.70
CA HIS A 194 10.38 7.62 -13.04
C HIS A 194 10.86 8.19 -11.70
N PRO A 195 10.64 7.50 -10.58
CA PRO A 195 11.09 7.95 -9.27
C PRO A 195 12.62 7.92 -9.17
N VAL A 196 13.20 8.94 -8.54
CA VAL A 196 14.66 9.11 -8.42
C VAL A 196 15.14 9.35 -6.99
N GLY A 197 14.26 9.82 -6.10
CA GLY A 197 14.64 10.05 -4.71
C GLY A 197 13.51 10.49 -3.80
N ASP A 198 13.84 10.58 -2.51
CA ASP A 198 12.98 11.08 -1.44
C ASP A 198 13.33 12.52 -1.08
N VAL A 199 12.32 13.30 -0.67
CA VAL A 199 12.48 14.73 -0.36
C VAL A 199 11.94 15.07 1.04
N GLU A 200 12.76 15.76 1.82
CA GLU A 200 12.38 16.44 3.05
C GLU A 200 12.31 17.96 2.79
N ILE A 201 11.28 18.65 3.25
CA ILE A 201 11.20 20.13 3.20
C ILE A 201 10.76 20.61 4.57
N LEU A 202 11.60 21.41 5.22
CA LEU A 202 11.26 22.08 6.47
C LEU A 202 11.41 23.58 6.24
N ALA A 203 10.29 24.28 6.09
CA ALA A 203 10.27 25.70 5.77
C ALA A 203 9.57 26.52 6.87
N GLU A 204 10.10 27.70 7.16
CA GLU A 204 9.48 28.64 8.11
C GLU A 204 8.25 29.27 7.47
N ILE A 205 7.16 29.39 8.21
CA ILE A 205 5.98 30.11 7.76
C ILE A 205 6.22 31.60 7.97
N TYR A 206 6.35 32.33 6.86
CA TYR A 206 6.54 33.77 6.83
C TYR A 206 5.25 34.52 7.14
N SER A 207 4.14 34.08 6.53
CA SER A 207 2.81 34.65 6.75
C SER A 207 1.77 33.56 6.91
N GLN A 208 0.94 33.68 7.95
CA GLN A 208 -0.20 32.80 8.17
C GLN A 208 -1.43 33.35 7.44
N GLY A 209 -2.18 32.46 6.81
CA GLY A 209 -3.50 32.71 6.26
C GLY A 209 -4.62 32.18 7.17
N SER A 210 -5.83 32.03 6.61
CA SER A 210 -6.94 31.34 7.29
C SER A 210 -6.83 29.82 7.17
N GLY A 211 -7.62 29.07 7.98
CA GLY A 211 -7.74 27.61 7.83
C GLY A 211 -6.64 26.77 8.49
N GLY A 212 -5.69 27.38 9.22
CA GLY A 212 -4.67 26.66 9.99
C GLY A 212 -5.15 26.09 11.34
N VAL A 213 -6.43 26.24 11.67
CA VAL A 213 -7.01 25.70 12.91
C VAL A 213 -7.76 24.41 12.57
N TYR A 214 -7.49 23.34 13.33
CA TYR A 214 -8.24 22.10 13.25
C TYR A 214 -9.71 22.32 13.60
N ASP A 215 -10.60 21.51 13.03
CA ASP A 215 -12.00 21.55 13.41
C ASP A 215 -12.15 21.31 14.93
N PRO A 216 -13.04 22.07 15.62
CA PRO A 216 -13.26 21.87 17.04
C PRO A 216 -13.68 20.43 17.31
N GLN A 217 -12.98 19.79 18.24
CA GLN A 217 -13.27 18.43 18.64
C GLN A 217 -14.69 18.38 19.22
N GLY A 218 -15.62 17.71 18.53
CA GLY A 218 -16.92 17.37 19.12
C GLY A 218 -16.74 16.61 20.43
N THR A 219 -17.73 16.67 21.31
CA THR A 219 -17.65 16.12 22.68
C THR A 219 -17.65 14.58 22.77
N GLY A 220 -17.51 13.86 21.65
CA GLY A 220 -17.45 12.40 21.60
C GLY A 220 -16.47 11.89 20.53
N GLY A 221 -15.91 10.70 20.78
CA GLY A 221 -15.18 9.96 19.75
C GLY A 221 -16.13 9.49 18.62
N HIS A 222 -15.55 9.21 17.45
CA HIS A 222 -16.20 8.39 16.42
C HIS A 222 -15.36 7.11 16.29
N TRP A 223 -15.00 6.46 17.40
CA TRP A 223 -14.18 5.26 17.38
C TRP A 223 -15.04 4.03 17.10
N HIS A 224 -14.41 2.98 16.58
CA HIS A 224 -15.10 1.71 16.33
C HIS A 224 -15.81 1.24 17.61
N GLY A 225 -17.06 0.79 17.47
CA GLY A 225 -17.87 0.28 18.58
C GLY A 225 -18.54 1.38 19.44
N GLU A 226 -18.21 2.65 19.26
CA GLU A 226 -18.91 3.73 19.97
C GLU A 226 -20.32 3.95 19.41
N GLN A 227 -21.28 4.18 20.31
CA GLN A 227 -22.66 4.49 19.95
C GLN A 227 -22.76 5.77 19.12
N VAL A 228 -23.46 5.70 17.99
CA VAL A 228 -23.76 6.87 17.16
C VAL A 228 -24.82 7.72 17.86
N ALA A 229 -24.49 8.99 18.11
CA ALA A 229 -25.38 9.93 18.78
C ALA A 229 -26.67 10.13 17.97
N GLY A 230 -27.81 10.10 18.66
CA GLY A 230 -29.14 10.28 18.03
C GLY A 230 -29.65 9.08 17.23
N GLN A 231 -28.90 7.97 17.16
CA GLN A 231 -29.35 6.72 16.55
C GLN A 231 -29.88 5.73 17.59
N PRO A 232 -30.65 4.71 17.19
CA PRO A 232 -31.09 3.64 18.08
C PRO A 232 -29.91 2.98 18.83
N ALA A 233 -30.15 2.55 20.05
CA ALA A 233 -29.16 1.84 20.86
C ALA A 233 -28.61 0.61 20.11
N GLY A 234 -27.29 0.45 20.11
CA GLY A 234 -26.58 -0.59 19.36
C GLY A 234 -26.15 -0.17 17.95
N THR A 235 -26.56 1.01 17.47
CA THR A 235 -25.99 1.59 16.24
C THR A 235 -24.62 2.17 16.57
N VAL A 236 -23.56 1.56 16.07
CA VAL A 236 -22.18 1.94 16.37
C VAL A 236 -21.41 2.40 15.14
N TYR A 237 -20.36 3.19 15.36
CA TYR A 237 -19.36 3.46 14.32
C TYR A 237 -18.52 2.21 14.05
N GLN A 238 -18.12 2.00 12.80
CA GLN A 238 -17.28 0.87 12.38
C GLN A 238 -16.16 1.35 11.46
N ALA A 239 -14.95 0.84 11.70
CA ALA A 239 -13.78 1.11 10.87
C ALA A 239 -13.86 0.26 9.60
N ASP A 240 -13.67 0.89 8.44
CA ASP A 240 -13.65 0.19 7.16
C ASP A 240 -12.75 0.96 6.18
N LEU A 241 -11.63 0.36 5.79
CA LEU A 241 -10.59 1.03 5.01
C LEU A 241 -10.54 0.50 3.57
N PHE A 242 -10.36 1.39 2.61
CA PHE A 242 -10.33 1.04 1.20
C PHE A 242 -8.97 1.36 0.60
N MET A 243 -8.42 0.45 -0.19
CA MET A 243 -7.40 0.80 -1.15
C MET A 243 -8.03 1.58 -2.30
N LEU A 244 -7.39 2.66 -2.73
CA LEU A 244 -7.83 3.47 -3.87
C LEU A 244 -6.97 3.24 -5.10
N ASP A 245 -5.66 3.14 -4.92
CA ASP A 245 -4.71 3.09 -6.02
C ASP A 245 -3.38 2.49 -5.57
N ILE A 246 -2.68 1.84 -6.51
CA ILE A 246 -1.35 1.24 -6.30
C ILE A 246 -0.51 1.47 -7.56
N ASN A 247 0.73 1.91 -7.37
CA ASN A 247 1.76 1.94 -8.41
C ASN A 247 3.05 1.33 -7.88
N VAL A 248 3.68 0.47 -8.68
CA VAL A 248 4.85 -0.34 -8.31
C VAL A 248 6.12 0.23 -8.91
N THR A 249 7.14 0.37 -8.08
CA THR A 249 8.45 0.85 -8.48
C THR A 249 9.53 -0.17 -8.13
N ARG A 250 10.51 -0.37 -9.02
CA ARG A 250 11.77 -1.03 -8.66
C ARG A 250 12.59 -0.06 -7.80
N MET A 251 12.99 -0.45 -6.60
CA MET A 251 13.79 0.42 -5.70
C MET A 251 15.29 0.23 -5.86
N ARG A 252 15.73 -1.03 -5.92
CA ARG A 252 17.13 -1.41 -5.93
C ARG A 252 17.30 -2.80 -6.54
N GLN A 253 18.50 -3.11 -7.00
CA GLN A 253 18.83 -4.45 -7.49
C GLN A 253 20.29 -4.79 -7.19
N SER A 254 20.59 -6.07 -7.02
CA SER A 254 21.95 -6.53 -6.72
C SER A 254 22.28 -7.73 -7.59
N ALA A 255 23.46 -7.71 -8.20
CA ALA A 255 23.94 -8.73 -9.14
C ALA A 255 22.95 -9.04 -10.27
N ALA A 256 22.13 -8.07 -10.67
CA ALA A 256 21.15 -8.23 -11.73
C ALA A 256 21.84 -8.21 -13.09
N THR A 257 21.69 -9.29 -13.86
CA THR A 257 22.34 -9.48 -15.16
C THR A 257 21.35 -9.70 -16.30
N GLY A 258 20.06 -9.72 -16.00
CA GLY A 258 18.96 -9.82 -16.96
C GLY A 258 18.22 -11.16 -16.88
N PRO A 259 17.47 -11.52 -17.92
CA PRO A 259 16.55 -12.67 -17.92
C PRO A 259 17.19 -14.04 -17.61
N GLU A 260 18.48 -14.21 -17.87
CA GLU A 260 19.21 -15.45 -17.53
C GLU A 260 19.94 -15.37 -16.18
N GLY A 261 19.86 -14.23 -15.50
CA GLY A 261 20.55 -13.96 -14.25
C GLY A 261 19.93 -14.62 -13.02
N SER A 262 20.60 -14.43 -11.89
CA SER A 262 20.19 -14.91 -10.57
C SER A 262 20.27 -13.80 -9.52
N GLY A 263 20.24 -12.54 -9.96
CA GLY A 263 20.27 -11.37 -9.10
C GLY A 263 18.99 -11.19 -8.30
N ARG A 264 19.01 -10.19 -7.42
CA ARG A 264 17.87 -9.81 -6.56
C ARG A 264 17.35 -8.45 -6.98
N VAL A 265 16.03 -8.31 -7.04
CA VAL A 265 15.33 -7.07 -7.38
C VAL A 265 14.35 -6.75 -6.27
N VAL A 266 14.32 -5.49 -5.83
CA VAL A 266 13.36 -5.00 -4.85
C VAL A 266 12.30 -4.17 -5.52
N PHE A 267 11.05 -4.43 -5.16
CA PHE A 267 9.91 -3.58 -5.54
C PHE A 267 9.21 -3.03 -4.30
N ALA A 268 8.74 -1.79 -4.39
CA ALA A 268 7.89 -1.16 -3.40
C ALA A 268 6.76 -0.39 -4.10
N PRO A 269 5.57 -0.31 -3.50
CA PRO A 269 4.49 0.48 -4.07
C PRO A 269 4.47 1.89 -3.50
N ASP A 270 3.92 2.84 -4.25
CA ASP A 270 3.08 3.87 -3.65
C ASP A 270 1.64 3.34 -3.58
N SER A 271 0.95 3.60 -2.46
CA SER A 271 -0.37 3.04 -2.19
C SER A 271 -1.26 4.09 -1.54
N THR A 272 -2.36 4.42 -2.21
CA THR A 272 -3.35 5.38 -1.73
C THR A 272 -4.51 4.64 -1.09
N LEU A 273 -4.89 5.03 0.11
CA LEU A 273 -6.04 4.52 0.85
C LEU A 273 -7.11 5.58 1.04
N LYS A 274 -8.31 5.15 1.43
CA LYS A 274 -9.40 6.01 1.86
C LYS A 274 -10.24 5.36 2.93
N ASN A 275 -10.57 6.11 3.98
CA ASN A 275 -11.58 5.69 4.94
C ASN A 275 -12.97 5.73 4.31
N ASN A 276 -13.86 4.84 4.76
CA ASN A 276 -15.26 4.78 4.36
C ASN A 276 -15.92 6.17 4.29
N VAL A 277 -16.83 6.35 3.35
CA VAL A 277 -17.53 7.61 3.10
C VAL A 277 -18.86 7.72 3.84
N ASN A 278 -19.40 6.59 4.30
CA ASN A 278 -20.78 6.46 4.78
C ASN A 278 -21.06 7.27 6.05
N ASN A 279 -22.24 7.88 6.08
CA ASN A 279 -22.80 8.62 7.20
C ASN A 279 -24.32 8.41 7.29
N GLY A 280 -24.73 7.20 7.70
CA GLY A 280 -26.12 6.74 7.76
C GLY A 280 -26.66 6.11 6.46
N THR A 281 -25.96 6.27 5.35
CA THR A 281 -26.34 5.70 4.04
C THR A 281 -25.12 5.07 3.38
N ALA A 282 -25.28 3.88 2.81
CA ALA A 282 -24.25 3.22 2.02
C ALA A 282 -24.00 3.97 0.70
N GLN A 283 -22.74 4.28 0.42
CA GLN A 283 -22.26 4.95 -0.77
C GLN A 283 -20.96 4.28 -1.25
N PRO A 284 -20.69 4.23 -2.57
CA PRO A 284 -19.42 3.72 -3.07
C PRO A 284 -18.23 4.57 -2.58
N THR A 285 -17.34 3.96 -1.82
CA THR A 285 -16.03 4.55 -1.48
C THR A 285 -15.09 4.47 -2.69
N VAL A 286 -15.12 3.32 -3.40
CA VAL A 286 -14.34 3.06 -4.61
C VAL A 286 -15.29 2.67 -5.74
N SER A 287 -15.53 3.62 -6.64
CA SER A 287 -16.44 3.42 -7.77
C SER A 287 -15.98 2.28 -8.68
N GLY A 288 -16.94 1.51 -9.20
CA GLY A 288 -16.68 0.44 -10.18
C GLY A 288 -16.13 -0.87 -9.60
N GLN A 289 -15.96 -0.98 -8.27
CA GLN A 289 -15.44 -2.19 -7.61
C GLN A 289 -16.54 -3.09 -7.00
N GLY A 290 -17.80 -2.88 -7.40
CA GLY A 290 -18.94 -3.69 -6.92
C GLY A 290 -19.12 -3.63 -5.41
N ALA A 291 -19.43 -4.78 -4.79
CA ALA A 291 -19.63 -4.89 -3.34
C ALA A 291 -18.37 -4.52 -2.55
N LEU A 292 -17.17 -4.85 -3.05
CA LEU A 292 -15.91 -4.47 -2.40
C LEU A 292 -15.65 -2.97 -2.44
N GLY A 293 -16.29 -2.23 -3.35
CA GLY A 293 -16.18 -0.77 -3.42
C GLY A 293 -17.12 -0.01 -2.48
N THR A 294 -18.04 -0.69 -1.79
CA THR A 294 -19.07 -0.08 -0.95
C THR A 294 -19.07 -0.71 0.44
N SER A 295 -18.88 0.11 1.47
CA SER A 295 -18.84 -0.36 2.85
C SER A 295 -20.19 -0.86 3.35
N ALA A 296 -20.19 -1.94 4.14
CA ALA A 296 -21.34 -2.37 4.94
C ALA A 296 -21.50 -1.53 6.22
N ALA A 297 -20.45 -0.85 6.69
CA ALA A 297 -20.53 0.09 7.81
C ALA A 297 -21.29 1.34 7.37
N LEU A 298 -22.50 1.54 7.90
CA LEU A 298 -23.29 2.74 7.58
C LEU A 298 -22.75 4.00 8.27
N TRP A 299 -22.04 3.84 9.39
CA TRP A 299 -21.45 4.94 10.15
C TRP A 299 -19.95 4.71 10.28
N THR A 300 -19.17 5.59 9.67
CA THR A 300 -17.71 5.43 9.59
C THR A 300 -17.02 5.80 10.89
N ALA A 301 -16.19 4.89 11.40
CA ALA A 301 -15.27 5.21 12.49
C ALA A 301 -14.00 5.93 11.99
N ARG A 302 -13.39 6.71 12.88
CA ARG A 302 -12.03 7.23 12.75
C ARG A 302 -11.03 6.10 12.96
N ILE A 303 -9.92 6.15 12.24
CA ILE A 303 -8.83 5.18 12.37
C ILE A 303 -7.63 5.85 13.08
N PRO A 304 -7.18 5.31 14.23
CA PRO A 304 -5.97 5.79 14.91
C PRO A 304 -4.73 5.62 14.03
N TRP A 305 -3.85 6.62 14.06
CA TRP A 305 -2.66 6.70 13.20
C TRP A 305 -1.40 7.11 13.99
N TYR A 306 -1.37 6.81 15.28
CA TYR A 306 -0.32 7.23 16.19
C TYR A 306 0.98 6.52 15.88
N GLY A 307 2.03 7.26 15.56
CA GLY A 307 3.34 6.67 15.24
C GLY A 307 3.93 5.85 16.39
N LYS A 308 4.77 4.86 16.05
CA LYS A 308 5.47 4.01 17.03
C LYS A 308 6.13 4.84 18.14
N PHE A 309 5.95 4.42 19.39
CA PHE A 309 6.50 5.00 20.61
C PHE A 309 6.08 6.47 20.86
N SER A 310 4.95 6.91 20.31
CA SER A 310 4.48 8.30 20.47
C SER A 310 3.67 8.55 21.75
N GLY A 311 3.22 7.50 22.44
CA GLY A 311 2.44 7.62 23.67
C GLY A 311 1.30 6.60 23.74
N ASN A 312 0.34 6.86 24.62
CA ASN A 312 -0.86 6.04 24.78
C ASN A 312 -2.08 6.90 24.47
N PHE A 313 -2.88 6.47 23.49
CA PHE A 313 -3.98 7.26 22.96
C PHE A 313 -5.25 6.44 22.84
N ALA A 314 -6.39 7.14 22.78
CA ALA A 314 -7.67 6.51 22.47
C ALA A 314 -7.65 5.91 21.04
N PRO A 315 -8.42 4.84 20.81
CA PRO A 315 -9.31 4.15 21.76
C PRO A 315 -8.63 3.02 22.55
N TYR A 316 -7.43 2.58 22.15
CA TYR A 316 -6.82 1.35 22.68
C TYR A 316 -5.80 1.58 23.81
N ASN A 317 -5.58 2.83 24.22
CA ASN A 317 -4.59 3.23 25.23
C ASN A 317 -3.14 2.80 24.88
N ASN A 318 -2.79 2.93 23.60
CA ASN A 318 -1.48 2.60 23.03
C ASN A 318 -1.15 3.56 21.86
N ASP A 319 -0.08 3.28 21.13
CA ASP A 319 0.39 3.95 19.93
C ASP A 319 -0.10 3.26 18.64
N GLN A 320 -1.39 2.89 18.59
CA GLN A 320 -1.96 2.19 17.44
C GLN A 320 -1.84 2.99 16.14
N HIS A 321 -1.40 2.30 15.09
CA HIS A 321 -1.37 2.74 13.70
C HIS A 321 -1.63 1.55 12.77
N PRO A 322 -1.99 1.79 11.50
CA PRO A 322 -2.09 0.73 10.50
C PRO A 322 -0.73 0.14 10.09
N PHE A 323 -0.78 -1.07 9.54
CA PHE A 323 0.35 -1.74 8.91
C PHE A 323 0.13 -1.84 7.41
N LEU A 324 1.21 -1.93 6.63
CA LEU A 324 1.15 -2.23 5.21
C LEU A 324 2.04 -3.41 4.87
N ILE A 325 1.55 -4.26 3.97
CA ILE A 325 2.36 -5.28 3.31
C ILE A 325 2.08 -5.26 1.80
N TRP A 326 3.01 -5.81 1.02
CA TRP A 326 2.86 -6.01 -0.41
C TRP A 326 3.56 -7.29 -0.85
N ASN A 327 3.06 -7.88 -1.94
CA ASN A 327 3.55 -9.14 -2.49
C ASN A 327 3.54 -9.13 -4.02
N MET A 328 4.35 -10.00 -4.60
CA MET A 328 4.38 -10.24 -6.04
C MET A 328 4.08 -11.71 -6.30
N TYR A 329 3.21 -11.97 -7.28
CA TYR A 329 2.78 -13.30 -7.66
C TYR A 329 3.04 -13.53 -9.14
N ARG A 330 3.42 -14.77 -9.45
CA ARG A 330 3.51 -15.28 -10.81
C ARG A 330 2.40 -16.30 -11.02
N ILE A 331 1.60 -16.11 -12.06
CA ILE A 331 0.70 -17.13 -12.59
C ILE A 331 1.44 -17.79 -13.76
N ASN A 332 1.77 -19.06 -13.59
CA ASN A 332 2.50 -19.85 -14.56
C ASN A 332 1.63 -20.23 -15.78
N ALA A 333 2.29 -20.63 -16.87
CA ALA A 333 1.61 -21.10 -18.07
C ALA A 333 0.76 -22.37 -17.84
N ASP A 334 1.09 -23.18 -16.83
CA ASP A 334 0.29 -24.36 -16.42
C ASP A 334 -0.97 -23.98 -15.62
N GLY A 335 -1.12 -22.71 -15.24
CA GLY A 335 -2.25 -22.18 -14.50
C GLY A 335 -2.05 -22.08 -12.99
N GLY A 336 -0.95 -22.61 -12.44
CA GLY A 336 -0.59 -22.46 -11.03
C GLY A 336 -0.19 -21.04 -10.65
N ILE A 337 -0.39 -20.63 -9.40
CA ILE A 337 0.00 -19.32 -8.86
C ILE A 337 1.06 -19.49 -7.77
N GLU A 338 2.08 -18.63 -7.77
CA GLU A 338 3.17 -18.64 -6.79
C GLU A 338 3.43 -17.23 -6.29
N GLN A 339 3.60 -17.06 -4.98
CA GLN A 339 3.98 -15.80 -4.37
C GLN A 339 5.51 -15.68 -4.30
N ILE A 340 6.09 -15.06 -5.33
CA ILE A 340 7.54 -15.02 -5.57
C ILE A 340 8.26 -13.87 -4.86
N GLY A 341 7.52 -13.01 -4.15
CA GLY A 341 8.09 -11.92 -3.36
C GLY A 341 7.14 -11.46 -2.28
N ARG A 342 7.69 -11.14 -1.09
CA ARG A 342 6.95 -10.74 0.11
C ARG A 342 7.68 -9.62 0.82
N SER A 343 6.99 -8.53 1.13
CA SER A 343 7.54 -7.50 2.02
C SER A 343 7.55 -7.97 3.47
N GLY A 344 8.37 -7.34 4.32
CA GLY A 344 8.10 -7.24 5.74
C GLY A 344 6.83 -6.42 6.03
N VAL A 345 6.72 -5.86 7.23
CA VAL A 345 5.61 -4.97 7.62
C VAL A 345 6.09 -3.54 7.66
N LYS A 346 5.38 -2.64 6.99
CA LYS A 346 5.57 -1.21 7.13
C LYS A 346 4.65 -0.66 8.22
N HIS A 347 5.20 0.10 9.17
CA HIS A 347 4.45 0.79 10.23
C HIS A 347 4.05 2.20 9.83
N ALA A 348 2.74 2.49 9.74
CA ALA A 348 2.21 3.85 9.54
C ALA A 348 2.60 4.81 10.68
N TRP A 349 2.76 6.10 10.37
CA TRP A 349 3.26 7.10 11.34
C TRP A 349 2.69 8.52 11.17
N LEU A 350 1.98 8.78 10.06
CA LEU A 350 1.29 10.04 9.76
C LEU A 350 0.18 9.79 8.75
N THR A 351 -0.92 10.55 8.83
CA THR A 351 -1.92 10.64 7.77
C THR A 351 -2.12 12.09 7.33
N THR A 352 -2.12 12.32 6.03
CA THR A 352 -2.27 13.66 5.43
C THR A 352 -3.71 14.15 5.39
N ASN A 353 -4.68 13.23 5.48
CA ASN A 353 -6.13 13.52 5.51
C ASN A 353 -6.60 14.43 4.36
N PHE A 354 -6.38 14.02 3.10
CA PHE A 354 -6.93 14.78 1.96
C PHE A 354 -8.32 14.26 1.54
N GLY A 355 -9.15 15.14 0.98
CA GLY A 355 -10.48 14.75 0.47
C GLY A 355 -11.51 14.35 1.53
N CYS A 356 -11.28 14.77 2.78
CA CYS A 356 -12.12 14.44 3.94
C CYS A 356 -13.54 15.01 3.86
N ALA A 357 -14.47 14.34 4.54
CA ALA A 357 -15.81 14.88 4.71
C ALA A 357 -15.83 16.08 5.69
N PRO A 358 -16.78 17.02 5.54
CA PRO A 358 -16.93 18.15 6.46
C PRO A 358 -17.30 17.71 7.87
N GLY A 359 -16.85 18.45 8.88
CA GLY A 359 -17.24 18.25 10.28
C GLY A 359 -16.60 17.04 10.99
N GLU A 360 -15.68 16.34 10.33
CA GLU A 360 -14.89 15.27 10.94
C GLU A 360 -13.74 15.82 11.79
N ASN A 361 -13.37 15.14 12.87
CA ASN A 361 -12.11 15.43 13.53
C ASN A 361 -10.98 14.74 12.76
N ILE A 362 -10.05 15.53 12.24
CA ILE A 362 -8.88 15.04 11.49
C ILE A 362 -7.61 15.63 12.09
N SER A 363 -6.55 14.84 12.11
CA SER A 363 -5.21 15.28 12.48
C SER A 363 -4.19 14.35 11.85
N GLY A 364 -2.90 14.68 11.91
CA GLY A 364 -1.83 13.77 11.46
C GLY A 364 -1.86 12.38 12.11
N GLN A 365 -2.59 12.23 13.21
CA GLN A 365 -2.65 11.01 14.02
C GLN A 365 -4.01 10.32 13.99
N ILE A 366 -4.97 10.84 13.21
CA ILE A 366 -6.34 10.32 13.11
C ILE A 366 -6.83 10.45 11.66
N LEU A 367 -7.12 9.32 11.01
CA LEU A 367 -7.76 9.32 9.69
C LEU A 367 -9.29 9.43 9.85
N GLY A 368 -9.87 10.54 9.38
CA GLY A 368 -11.32 10.79 9.47
C GLY A 368 -12.13 10.14 8.35
N ARG A 369 -13.45 10.30 8.40
CA ARG A 369 -14.37 9.80 7.36
C ARG A 369 -14.09 10.45 6.00
N SER A 370 -14.15 9.64 4.94
CA SER A 370 -13.80 10.00 3.56
C SER A 370 -12.36 10.48 3.33
N CYS A 371 -11.54 10.58 4.37
CA CYS A 371 -10.16 11.03 4.25
C CYS A 371 -9.34 9.98 3.51
N SER A 372 -8.43 10.46 2.69
CA SER A 372 -7.47 9.66 1.95
C SER A 372 -6.05 10.00 2.39
N ASP A 373 -5.15 9.04 2.19
CA ASP A 373 -3.73 9.18 2.46
C ASP A 373 -2.93 8.36 1.44
N THR A 374 -1.72 8.79 1.13
CA THR A 374 -0.84 8.06 0.19
C THR A 374 0.51 7.83 0.84
N TYR A 375 0.83 6.56 1.10
CA TYR A 375 2.20 6.20 1.43
C TYR A 375 3.00 6.05 0.14
N SER A 376 4.05 6.85 0.03
CA SER A 376 4.89 6.99 -1.15
C SER A 376 5.83 5.79 -1.31
N THR A 377 6.37 5.63 -2.52
CA THR A 377 7.28 4.52 -2.84
C THR A 377 8.51 4.53 -1.92
N PHE A 378 9.14 5.70 -1.74
CA PHE A 378 10.35 5.79 -0.93
C PHE A 378 10.10 5.64 0.57
N ASN A 379 8.96 6.12 1.06
CA ASN A 379 8.63 5.98 2.48
C ASN A 379 8.21 4.54 2.84
N ASN A 380 7.64 3.80 1.89
CA ASN A 380 7.36 2.38 2.05
C ASN A 380 8.64 1.55 2.02
N ASP A 381 9.63 1.94 1.20
CA ASP A 381 10.94 1.31 1.14
C ASP A 381 11.89 1.73 2.28
N ALA A 382 11.43 2.56 3.23
CA ALA A 382 12.27 3.13 4.29
C ALA A 382 12.57 2.12 5.40
N ASN A 383 13.87 1.87 5.64
CA ASN A 383 14.32 0.81 6.54
C ASN A 383 13.83 0.97 7.99
N GLN A 384 13.74 2.22 8.46
CA GLN A 384 13.31 2.58 9.82
C GLN A 384 11.81 2.35 10.09
N ASP A 385 11.03 2.13 9.03
CA ASP A 385 9.59 1.88 9.12
C ASP A 385 9.22 0.42 8.85
N LEU A 386 10.18 -0.38 8.36
CA LEU A 386 10.01 -1.79 8.05
C LEU A 386 10.42 -2.69 9.22
N SER A 387 9.56 -3.63 9.57
CA SER A 387 9.76 -4.69 10.57
C SER A 387 9.36 -6.05 10.01
N PHE A 388 9.31 -7.06 10.88
CA PHE A 388 8.94 -8.42 10.51
C PHE A 388 7.44 -8.67 10.74
N ARG A 389 6.82 -9.41 9.81
CA ARG A 389 5.43 -9.90 9.96
C ARG A 389 5.22 -10.71 11.24
N SER A 390 6.25 -11.36 11.75
CA SER A 390 6.23 -12.14 13.00
C SER A 390 5.92 -11.31 14.24
N GLU A 391 6.00 -9.98 14.17
CA GLU A 391 5.73 -9.07 15.29
C GLU A 391 4.25 -8.66 15.38
N ILE A 392 3.41 -9.05 14.42
CA ILE A 392 2.01 -8.63 14.32
C ILE A 392 1.08 -9.79 14.60
N ILE A 393 -0.01 -9.54 15.34
CA ILE A 393 -1.19 -10.40 15.38
C ILE A 393 -2.17 -9.82 14.34
N PRO A 394 -2.18 -10.35 13.10
CA PRO A 394 -2.83 -9.69 11.97
C PRO A 394 -4.35 -9.59 12.14
N ALA A 395 -5.03 -10.66 12.58
CA ALA A 395 -6.49 -10.67 12.75
C ALA A 395 -7.02 -9.61 13.74
N THR A 396 -6.21 -9.20 14.72
CA THR A 396 -6.59 -8.18 15.71
C THR A 396 -5.88 -6.85 15.50
N GLY A 397 -4.99 -6.73 14.52
CA GLY A 397 -4.20 -5.53 14.27
C GLY A 397 -3.30 -5.11 15.43
N GLN A 398 -2.86 -6.05 16.27
CA GLN A 398 -1.98 -5.77 17.42
C GLN A 398 -0.51 -5.96 17.07
N TRP A 399 0.36 -5.07 17.59
CA TRP A 399 1.81 -5.16 17.43
C TRP A 399 2.48 -5.54 18.75
N GLY A 400 3.38 -6.53 18.68
CA GLY A 400 4.28 -6.92 19.75
C GLY A 400 5.42 -5.92 19.92
N ARG A 401 5.13 -4.72 20.45
CA ARG A 401 6.11 -3.67 20.71
C ARG A 401 7.32 -4.17 21.51
N CYS A 402 7.11 -4.91 22.59
CA CYS A 402 8.19 -5.46 23.43
C CYS A 402 8.86 -6.65 22.72
N GLY A 403 10.18 -6.55 22.52
CA GLY A 403 10.97 -7.58 21.85
C GLY A 403 10.91 -7.47 20.32
N SER A 404 10.22 -6.45 19.80
CA SER A 404 10.25 -6.11 18.38
C SER A 404 11.64 -5.68 17.91
N LEU A 405 11.81 -5.59 16.59
CA LEU A 405 12.99 -5.00 15.96
C LEU A 405 13.31 -3.60 16.52
N PHE A 406 12.30 -2.80 16.85
CA PHE A 406 12.46 -1.42 17.31
C PHE A 406 12.69 -1.30 18.83
N ASP A 407 12.21 -2.25 19.63
CA ASP A 407 12.42 -2.30 21.08
C ASP A 407 12.81 -3.71 21.56
N PRO A 408 14.01 -4.19 21.18
CA PRO A 408 14.47 -5.53 21.53
C PRO A 408 14.62 -5.74 23.04
N GLY A 409 14.87 -4.65 23.79
CA GLY A 409 15.05 -4.67 25.24
C GLY A 409 13.77 -4.53 26.06
N CYS A 410 12.61 -4.35 25.41
CA CYS A 410 11.33 -4.08 26.07
C CYS A 410 11.35 -2.89 27.03
N VAL A 411 12.06 -1.83 26.67
CA VAL A 411 12.17 -0.62 27.50
C VAL A 411 11.04 0.37 27.26
N GLY A 412 10.13 0.06 26.33
CA GLY A 412 9.02 0.94 25.96
C GLY A 412 9.48 2.15 25.15
N SER A 413 10.57 2.04 24.39
CA SER A 413 11.03 3.10 23.49
C SER A 413 11.81 2.52 22.31
N ASN A 414 11.84 3.24 21.19
CA ASN A 414 12.66 2.82 20.05
C ASN A 414 14.14 2.92 20.45
N THR A 415 14.80 1.77 20.57
CA THR A 415 16.24 1.66 20.87
C THR A 415 17.04 1.22 19.65
N ASN A 416 16.37 1.01 18.51
CA ASN A 416 16.97 0.53 17.27
C ASN A 416 16.47 1.34 16.06
N TRP A 417 16.83 2.63 16.03
CA TRP A 417 16.39 3.57 14.99
C TRP A 417 16.87 3.24 13.58
N THR A 418 18.00 2.54 13.47
CA THR A 418 18.61 2.12 12.20
C THR A 418 18.95 0.64 12.27
N PRO A 419 17.94 -0.25 12.20
CA PRO A 419 18.18 -1.68 12.31
C PRO A 419 19.17 -2.14 11.23
N PRO A 420 20.33 -2.72 11.62
CA PRO A 420 21.31 -3.16 10.65
C PRO A 420 20.73 -4.32 9.84
N ASP A 421 20.79 -4.20 8.52
CA ASP A 421 20.49 -5.29 7.57
C ASP A 421 21.30 -5.12 6.28
N ASP A 422 21.23 -6.13 5.42
CA ASP A 422 21.86 -6.09 4.09
C ASP A 422 21.12 -5.18 3.10
N GLN A 423 20.13 -4.41 3.58
CA GLN A 423 19.17 -3.63 2.80
C GLN A 423 18.14 -4.45 2.02
N TYR A 424 18.05 -5.76 2.18
CA TYR A 424 17.06 -6.62 1.50
C TYR A 424 16.13 -7.36 2.47
N GLY A 425 16.59 -7.70 3.68
CA GLY A 425 15.90 -8.63 4.58
C GLY A 425 14.45 -8.32 5.00
N ARG A 426 13.98 -7.07 4.90
CA ARG A 426 12.58 -6.68 5.22
C ARG A 426 11.80 -6.14 4.03
N ARG A 427 12.40 -6.14 2.84
CA ARG A 427 11.80 -5.62 1.62
C ARG A 427 11.22 -6.76 0.80
N LEU A 428 10.33 -6.42 -0.13
CA LEU A 428 9.92 -7.39 -1.14
C LEU A 428 11.09 -7.60 -2.09
N VAL A 429 11.74 -8.75 -1.95
CA VAL A 429 12.81 -9.21 -2.83
C VAL A 429 12.26 -10.26 -3.76
N VAL A 430 12.62 -10.18 -5.04
CA VAL A 430 12.32 -11.18 -6.06
C VAL A 430 13.61 -11.55 -6.78
N ASN A 431 13.80 -12.83 -7.07
CA ASN A 431 14.94 -13.31 -7.85
C ASN A 431 14.69 -13.10 -9.34
N GLU A 432 15.71 -12.70 -10.11
CA GLU A 432 15.62 -12.52 -11.57
C GLU A 432 15.04 -13.75 -12.28
N GLU A 433 15.47 -14.94 -11.83
CA GLU A 433 14.98 -16.21 -12.32
C GLU A 433 13.45 -16.31 -12.24
N GLN A 434 12.84 -15.79 -11.18
CA GLN A 434 11.40 -15.92 -10.96
C GLN A 434 10.54 -14.95 -11.80
N ILE A 435 11.13 -13.85 -12.28
CA ILE A 435 10.44 -12.83 -13.11
C ILE A 435 10.86 -12.85 -14.57
N SER A 436 11.81 -13.71 -14.93
CA SER A 436 12.30 -13.86 -16.29
C SER A 436 11.24 -14.47 -17.21
N ALA A 437 10.89 -13.73 -18.26
CA ALA A 437 10.03 -14.24 -19.33
C ALA A 437 10.70 -15.37 -20.13
N THR A 438 12.04 -15.47 -20.15
CA THR A 438 12.74 -16.58 -20.81
C THR A 438 12.62 -17.87 -20.00
N ARG A 439 12.73 -17.77 -18.66
CA ARG A 439 12.60 -18.94 -17.76
C ARG A 439 11.15 -19.34 -17.51
N HIS A 440 10.23 -18.38 -17.57
CA HIS A 440 8.80 -18.58 -17.35
C HIS A 440 7.98 -18.07 -18.55
N PRO A 441 8.14 -18.70 -19.74
CA PRO A 441 7.40 -18.28 -20.93
C PRO A 441 5.90 -18.44 -20.71
N GLY A 442 5.12 -17.42 -21.07
CA GLY A 442 3.66 -17.41 -20.90
C GLY A 442 3.18 -17.10 -19.48
N ALA A 443 4.07 -16.83 -18.53
CA ALA A 443 3.67 -16.39 -17.19
C ALA A 443 3.11 -14.96 -17.20
N THR A 444 2.19 -14.69 -16.27
CA THR A 444 1.66 -13.35 -15.99
C THR A 444 1.88 -12.99 -14.54
N PHE A 445 1.91 -11.69 -14.22
CA PHE A 445 2.30 -11.21 -12.90
C PHE A 445 1.23 -10.33 -12.27
N LEU A 446 1.04 -10.52 -10.97
CA LEU A 446 0.24 -9.68 -10.11
C LEU A 446 1.13 -9.06 -9.05
N PHE A 447 0.84 -7.83 -8.68
CA PHE A 447 1.38 -7.18 -7.49
C PHE A 447 0.21 -6.77 -6.62
N ASP A 448 0.25 -7.08 -5.33
CA ASP A 448 -0.74 -6.63 -4.36
C ASP A 448 -0.13 -5.72 -3.29
N SER A 449 -0.99 -4.88 -2.72
CA SER A 449 -0.71 -4.08 -1.53
C SER A 449 -1.92 -4.15 -0.62
N TRP A 450 -1.68 -4.15 0.69
CA TRP A 450 -2.71 -4.31 1.70
C TRP A 450 -2.41 -3.46 2.92
N TYR A 451 -3.39 -2.63 3.31
CA TYR A 451 -3.42 -1.95 4.60
C TYR A 451 -4.16 -2.78 5.64
N LEU A 452 -3.54 -3.00 6.80
CA LEU A 452 -4.16 -3.62 7.95
C LEU A 452 -4.44 -2.54 8.99
N ALA A 453 -5.72 -2.23 9.22
CA ALA A 453 -6.17 -1.39 10.32
C ALA A 453 -6.86 -2.26 11.38
N ARG A 454 -6.64 -1.94 12.66
CA ARG A 454 -7.31 -2.62 13.77
C ARG A 454 -8.82 -2.42 13.66
N GLU A 455 -9.57 -3.52 13.83
CA GLU A 455 -11.05 -3.56 13.74
C GLU A 455 -11.61 -3.13 12.37
N ASP A 456 -10.80 -3.19 11.31
CA ASP A 456 -11.28 -3.10 9.93
C ASP A 456 -12.29 -4.24 9.69
N ILE A 457 -13.54 -3.90 9.37
CA ILE A 457 -14.61 -4.89 9.30
C ILE A 457 -14.56 -5.75 8.03
N ASN A 458 -13.73 -5.36 7.06
CA ASN A 458 -13.58 -6.07 5.81
C ASN A 458 -12.12 -5.98 5.33
N ILE A 459 -11.35 -7.05 5.46
CA ILE A 459 -9.95 -7.02 5.01
C ILE A 459 -9.80 -6.92 3.48
N TYR A 460 -10.86 -7.19 2.71
CA TYR A 460 -10.77 -7.37 1.25
C TYR A 460 -10.86 -6.07 0.45
N ASN A 461 -11.36 -4.98 1.03
CA ASN A 461 -11.44 -3.69 0.36
C ASN A 461 -10.20 -2.81 0.63
N SER A 462 -9.42 -3.12 1.67
CA SER A 462 -8.09 -2.56 1.92
C SER A 462 -6.96 -3.34 1.23
N MET A 463 -7.27 -4.48 0.60
CA MET A 463 -6.43 -5.21 -0.36
C MET A 463 -6.74 -4.79 -1.79
N ALA A 464 -5.71 -4.53 -2.59
CA ALA A 464 -5.88 -4.46 -4.03
C ALA A 464 -4.68 -5.01 -4.78
N SER A 465 -4.91 -5.36 -6.05
CA SER A 465 -3.87 -5.85 -6.95
C SER A 465 -3.91 -5.15 -8.31
N VAL A 466 -2.74 -5.07 -8.93
CA VAL A 466 -2.54 -4.65 -10.32
C VAL A 466 -1.83 -5.76 -11.09
N THR A 467 -2.04 -5.81 -12.41
CA THR A 467 -1.19 -6.59 -13.31
C THR A 467 -0.05 -5.74 -13.82
N GLY A 468 1.09 -6.36 -14.11
CA GLY A 468 2.19 -5.70 -14.82
C GLY A 468 3.13 -6.71 -15.44
N THR A 469 4.21 -6.22 -16.05
CA THR A 469 5.19 -7.04 -16.76
C THR A 469 6.61 -6.69 -16.31
N PRO A 470 7.30 -7.61 -15.61
CA PRO A 470 8.72 -7.49 -15.37
C PRO A 470 9.48 -7.34 -16.70
N THR A 471 10.20 -6.24 -16.86
CA THR A 471 10.92 -5.92 -18.10
C THR A 471 12.37 -5.59 -17.77
N TYR A 472 13.31 -6.20 -18.49
CA TYR A 472 14.73 -5.86 -18.38
C TYR A 472 15.14 -4.91 -19.51
N SER A 473 15.68 -3.74 -19.13
CA SER A 473 16.10 -2.69 -20.07
C SER A 473 17.50 -2.89 -20.67
N GLY A 474 18.17 -3.99 -20.33
CA GLY A 474 19.60 -4.20 -20.61
C GLY A 474 20.51 -3.78 -19.44
N THR A 475 19.98 -3.05 -18.46
CA THR A 475 20.69 -2.68 -17.23
C THR A 475 19.85 -2.96 -16.00
N ASN A 476 18.56 -2.57 -16.02
CA ASN A 476 17.71 -2.62 -14.84
C ASN A 476 16.35 -3.28 -15.13
N TRP A 477 15.80 -3.92 -14.11
CA TRP A 477 14.43 -4.41 -14.11
C TRP A 477 13.42 -3.28 -13.84
N SER A 478 12.22 -3.42 -14.36
CA SER A 478 11.07 -2.59 -14.03
C SER A 478 9.80 -3.41 -14.02
N PHE A 479 8.74 -2.90 -13.37
CA PHE A 479 7.41 -3.47 -13.46
C PHE A 479 6.56 -2.58 -14.37
N ALA A 480 6.62 -2.87 -15.68
CA ALA A 480 6.02 -2.05 -16.72
C ALA A 480 4.56 -2.41 -16.98
N ASN A 481 3.86 -1.58 -17.78
CA ASN A 481 2.48 -1.82 -18.25
C ASN A 481 1.50 -2.12 -17.12
N GLN A 482 1.63 -1.40 -16.00
CA GLN A 482 0.76 -1.57 -14.85
C GLN A 482 -0.68 -1.19 -15.18
N ALA A 483 -1.61 -2.08 -14.88
CA ALA A 483 -3.01 -1.93 -15.27
C ALA A 483 -3.92 -2.80 -14.41
N ASN A 484 -5.22 -2.76 -14.71
CA ASN A 484 -6.24 -3.66 -14.16
C ASN A 484 -6.26 -3.64 -12.63
N TYR A 485 -6.27 -2.44 -12.04
CA TYR A 485 -6.51 -2.25 -10.61
C TYR A 485 -7.78 -2.98 -10.17
N ARG A 486 -7.70 -3.71 -9.06
CA ARG A 486 -8.83 -4.48 -8.53
C ARG A 486 -8.74 -4.68 -7.03
N LEU A 487 -9.83 -4.38 -6.32
CA LEU A 487 -10.01 -4.73 -4.90
C LEU A 487 -10.19 -6.24 -4.69
N GLY A 488 -9.81 -6.72 -3.51
CA GLY A 488 -9.95 -8.12 -3.10
C GLY A 488 -8.63 -8.89 -3.10
N SER A 489 -8.71 -10.14 -2.63
CA SER A 489 -7.53 -10.99 -2.53
C SER A 489 -7.06 -11.46 -3.92
N VAL A 490 -5.74 -11.66 -4.08
CA VAL A 490 -5.19 -12.22 -5.33
C VAL A 490 -5.72 -13.63 -5.63
N THR A 491 -6.16 -14.37 -4.61
CA THR A 491 -6.74 -15.70 -4.76
C THR A 491 -8.10 -15.64 -5.46
N ASP A 492 -8.93 -14.64 -5.13
CA ASP A 492 -10.20 -14.40 -5.84
C ASP A 492 -9.93 -14.10 -7.31
N ARG A 493 -9.00 -13.18 -7.56
CA ARG A 493 -8.58 -12.80 -8.91
C ARG A 493 -8.00 -13.97 -9.71
N TRP A 494 -7.24 -14.85 -9.06
CA TRP A 494 -6.72 -16.07 -9.68
C TRP A 494 -7.86 -17.02 -10.04
N VAL A 495 -8.83 -17.28 -9.18
CA VAL A 495 -9.95 -18.16 -9.54
C VAL A 495 -10.81 -17.59 -10.67
N GLU A 496 -11.13 -16.30 -10.63
CA GLU A 496 -11.97 -15.64 -11.64
C GLU A 496 -11.27 -15.51 -13.00
N GLY A 497 -9.93 -15.43 -13.01
CA GLY A 497 -9.11 -15.39 -14.22
C GLY A 497 -8.80 -16.77 -14.81
N ALA A 498 -9.47 -17.84 -14.37
CA ALA A 498 -9.21 -19.18 -14.88
C ALA A 498 -9.70 -19.35 -16.33
N PRO A 499 -8.98 -20.10 -17.19
CA PRO A 499 -9.44 -20.41 -18.54
C PRO A 499 -10.81 -21.11 -18.52
N ALA A 500 -11.63 -20.85 -19.54
CA ALA A 500 -12.93 -21.50 -19.69
C ALA A 500 -12.80 -23.03 -19.68
N GLY A 501 -13.68 -23.71 -18.95
CA GLY A 501 -13.65 -25.17 -18.77
C GLY A 501 -12.73 -25.66 -17.65
N THR A 502 -11.95 -24.79 -17.01
CA THR A 502 -11.20 -25.13 -15.79
C THR A 502 -12.19 -25.31 -14.63
N THR A 503 -12.13 -26.44 -13.91
CA THR A 503 -12.89 -26.57 -12.67
C THR A 503 -12.19 -25.77 -11.59
N VAL A 504 -12.91 -24.85 -10.94
CA VAL A 504 -12.35 -23.98 -9.93
C VAL A 504 -13.20 -23.94 -8.67
N ALA A 505 -12.55 -23.70 -7.53
CA ALA A 505 -13.22 -23.31 -6.30
C ALA A 505 -12.32 -22.39 -5.49
N ASN A 506 -12.93 -21.58 -4.64
CA ASN A 506 -12.24 -20.74 -3.68
C ASN A 506 -13.09 -20.69 -2.42
N THR A 507 -12.58 -21.26 -1.33
CA THR A 507 -13.33 -21.38 -0.08
C THR A 507 -12.53 -20.77 1.05
N GLU A 508 -13.22 -19.93 1.81
CA GLU A 508 -12.66 -19.21 2.93
C GLU A 508 -12.87 -19.99 4.23
N LEU A 509 -11.81 -20.09 5.02
CA LEU A 509 -11.83 -20.32 6.44
C LEU A 509 -11.84 -18.96 7.13
N ALA A 510 -12.93 -18.61 7.80
CA ALA A 510 -13.05 -17.40 8.60
C ALA A 510 -13.31 -17.79 10.07
N VAL A 511 -12.36 -17.53 10.95
CA VAL A 511 -12.42 -17.85 12.38
C VAL A 511 -11.91 -16.68 13.20
N SER A 512 -12.05 -16.74 14.53
CA SER A 512 -11.58 -15.67 15.42
C SER A 512 -10.07 -15.43 15.36
N GLU A 513 -9.30 -16.43 14.93
CA GLU A 513 -7.85 -16.35 14.74
C GLU A 513 -7.45 -15.70 13.40
N GLY A 514 -8.42 -15.39 12.53
CA GLY A 514 -8.24 -14.77 11.22
C GLY A 514 -8.81 -15.60 10.06
N HIS A 515 -8.37 -15.27 8.86
CA HIS A 515 -8.88 -15.75 7.59
C HIS A 515 -7.78 -16.45 6.78
N ALA A 516 -8.18 -17.51 6.10
CA ALA A 516 -7.39 -18.17 5.07
C ALA A 516 -8.29 -18.61 3.93
N LYS A 517 -7.74 -18.78 2.73
CA LYS A 517 -8.45 -19.30 1.57
C LYS A 517 -7.77 -20.54 1.03
N VAL A 518 -8.55 -21.57 0.73
CA VAL A 518 -8.13 -22.71 -0.07
C VAL A 518 -8.81 -22.59 -1.43
N ALA A 519 -8.03 -22.26 -2.45
CA ALA A 519 -8.49 -22.23 -3.82
C ALA A 519 -7.89 -23.38 -4.62
N VAL A 520 -8.63 -23.82 -5.64
CA VAL A 520 -8.16 -24.83 -6.57
C VAL A 520 -8.45 -24.43 -8.00
N ARG A 521 -7.52 -24.73 -8.90
CA ARG A 521 -7.77 -24.90 -10.33
C ARG A 521 -7.46 -26.34 -10.72
N VAL A 522 -8.40 -27.01 -11.36
CA VAL A 522 -8.24 -28.38 -11.86
C VAL A 522 -8.19 -28.35 -13.38
N VAL A 523 -7.06 -28.79 -13.92
CA VAL A 523 -6.79 -28.88 -15.35
C VAL A 523 -6.97 -30.32 -15.80
N ASP A 524 -7.92 -30.56 -16.70
CA ASP A 524 -8.04 -31.85 -17.38
C ASP A 524 -6.93 -31.98 -18.44
N LEU A 525 -6.09 -32.99 -18.29
CA LEU A 525 -4.97 -33.24 -19.20
C LEU A 525 -5.37 -34.13 -20.40
N GLY A 526 -6.62 -34.59 -20.44
CA GLY A 526 -7.02 -35.73 -21.24
C GLY A 526 -6.53 -37.05 -20.64
N ASP A 527 -6.79 -38.15 -21.33
CA ASP A 527 -6.36 -39.51 -20.96
C ASP A 527 -6.76 -39.95 -19.54
N GLY A 528 -7.79 -39.35 -18.97
CA GLY A 528 -8.25 -39.64 -17.61
C GLY A 528 -7.28 -39.18 -16.52
N ARG A 529 -6.51 -38.10 -16.74
CA ARG A 529 -5.64 -37.49 -15.74
C ARG A 529 -5.98 -36.02 -15.53
N TRP A 530 -5.86 -35.56 -14.29
CA TRP A 530 -6.11 -34.18 -13.91
C TRP A 530 -4.94 -33.66 -13.09
N THR A 531 -4.58 -32.40 -13.32
CA THR A 531 -3.68 -31.65 -12.43
C THR A 531 -4.51 -30.74 -11.55
N TYR A 532 -4.35 -30.88 -10.24
CA TYR A 532 -4.92 -29.99 -9.24
C TYR A 532 -3.84 -29.03 -8.81
N HIS A 533 -4.11 -27.73 -8.93
CA HIS A 533 -3.32 -26.66 -8.33
C HIS A 533 -4.08 -26.15 -7.12
N TYR A 534 -3.68 -26.52 -5.90
CA TYR A 534 -4.24 -25.96 -4.68
C TYR A 534 -3.40 -24.75 -4.24
N ALA A 535 -3.99 -23.57 -4.28
CA ALA A 535 -3.41 -22.36 -3.71
C ALA A 535 -3.99 -22.16 -2.30
N VAL A 536 -3.16 -22.34 -1.28
CA VAL A 536 -3.54 -22.09 0.11
C VAL A 536 -2.95 -20.74 0.51
N HIS A 537 -3.82 -19.78 0.76
CA HIS A 537 -3.46 -18.41 1.09
C HIS A 537 -3.87 -18.11 2.54
N ASN A 538 -2.89 -18.02 3.43
CA ASN A 538 -3.12 -17.47 4.76
C ASN A 538 -3.13 -15.94 4.67
N LEU A 539 -4.29 -15.31 4.89
CA LEU A 539 -4.44 -13.86 4.80
C LEU A 539 -4.00 -13.23 6.13
N ASP A 540 -4.77 -13.41 7.19
CA ASP A 540 -4.54 -12.92 8.56
C ASP A 540 -4.72 -14.01 9.63
N PHE A 541 -4.77 -15.29 9.26
CA PHE A 541 -4.80 -16.35 10.28
C PHE A 541 -3.46 -16.45 11.02
N ALA A 542 -3.51 -16.31 12.34
CA ALA A 542 -2.37 -16.55 13.22
C ALA A 542 -2.83 -17.06 14.59
N ARG A 543 -2.30 -18.21 15.01
CA ARG A 543 -2.44 -18.65 16.41
C ARG A 543 -1.31 -18.05 17.24
N ALA A 544 -1.57 -16.88 17.79
CA ALA A 544 -0.56 -16.11 18.51
C ALA A 544 -0.26 -16.66 19.92
N VAL A 545 1.01 -16.61 20.31
CA VAL A 545 1.49 -16.77 21.68
C VAL A 545 2.05 -15.44 22.13
N THR A 546 1.56 -14.91 23.24
CA THR A 546 1.90 -13.57 23.72
C THR A 546 2.38 -13.57 25.17
N GLU A 547 3.13 -12.53 25.52
CA GLU A 547 3.52 -12.21 26.91
C GLU A 547 3.21 -10.74 27.20
N GLY A 548 2.80 -10.45 28.43
CA GLY A 548 2.45 -9.09 28.85
C GLY A 548 1.13 -8.59 28.26
N SER A 549 0.98 -7.27 28.18
CA SER A 549 -0.21 -6.60 27.67
C SER A 549 0.18 -5.31 26.95
N GLU A 550 -0.71 -4.82 26.09
CA GLU A 550 -0.57 -3.49 25.50
C GLU A 550 -0.42 -2.42 26.61
N PRO A 551 0.39 -1.36 26.38
CA PRO A 551 1.06 -1.04 25.12
C PRO A 551 2.39 -1.77 24.88
N ASN A 552 2.90 -2.55 25.85
CA ASN A 552 4.17 -3.28 25.74
C ASN A 552 3.95 -4.79 25.57
N LEU A 553 2.98 -5.16 24.72
CA LEU A 553 2.72 -6.55 24.37
C LEU A 553 3.96 -7.14 23.71
N ARG A 554 4.26 -8.41 23.98
CA ARG A 554 5.23 -9.21 23.23
C ARG A 554 4.49 -10.28 22.44
N VAL A 555 4.81 -10.39 21.16
CA VAL A 555 4.42 -11.53 20.31
C VAL A 555 5.59 -12.50 20.28
N VAL A 556 5.43 -13.66 20.92
CA VAL A 556 6.43 -14.73 20.96
C VAL A 556 6.34 -15.59 19.69
N SER A 557 5.13 -15.78 19.18
CA SER A 557 4.82 -16.56 17.99
C SER A 557 3.50 -16.06 17.39
N ASN A 558 3.37 -16.08 16.07
CA ASN A 558 2.11 -15.81 15.34
C ASN A 558 1.91 -16.83 14.19
N LYS A 559 2.27 -18.08 14.47
CA LYS A 559 2.36 -19.13 13.47
C LYS A 559 1.00 -19.50 12.87
N GLY A 560 0.99 -19.75 11.56
CA GLY A 560 -0.18 -20.19 10.81
C GLY A 560 -0.30 -21.71 10.73
N PHE A 561 -0.21 -22.27 9.53
CA PHE A 561 -0.46 -23.69 9.26
C PHE A 561 0.84 -24.47 9.00
N ASN A 562 0.95 -25.71 9.46
CA ASN A 562 2.10 -26.59 9.23
C ASN A 562 1.77 -27.85 8.41
N GLY A 563 0.53 -27.99 7.96
CA GLY A 563 0.10 -29.12 7.17
C GLY A 563 -1.07 -28.78 6.26
N PHE A 564 -1.07 -29.38 5.08
CA PHE A 564 -2.17 -29.34 4.13
C PHE A 564 -2.41 -30.74 3.63
N SER A 565 -3.67 -31.19 3.61
CA SER A 565 -3.98 -32.48 3.00
C SER A 565 -5.37 -32.55 2.39
N VAL A 566 -5.52 -33.36 1.36
CA VAL A 566 -6.82 -33.71 0.76
C VAL A 566 -6.97 -35.24 0.70
N PRO A 567 -8.19 -35.77 0.80
CA PRO A 567 -8.46 -37.18 0.51
C PRO A 567 -7.95 -37.59 -0.88
N LEU A 568 -7.49 -38.83 -0.98
CA LEU A 568 -7.16 -39.51 -2.23
C LEU A 568 -8.03 -40.75 -2.33
N GLN A 569 -8.76 -40.92 -3.43
CA GLN A 569 -9.51 -42.14 -3.66
C GLN A 569 -8.59 -43.38 -3.61
N ALA A 570 -9.06 -44.44 -2.95
CA ALA A 570 -8.35 -45.71 -2.92
C ALA A 570 -8.15 -46.24 -4.35
N GLY A 571 -6.89 -46.56 -4.69
CA GLY A 571 -6.52 -47.06 -6.02
C GLY A 571 -6.17 -45.98 -7.05
N ALA A 572 -6.38 -44.69 -6.74
CA ALA A 572 -5.91 -43.61 -7.60
C ALA A 572 -4.38 -43.55 -7.62
N VAL A 573 -3.81 -43.34 -8.80
CA VAL A 573 -2.38 -43.27 -9.08
C VAL A 573 -1.95 -41.82 -9.24
N VAL A 574 -1.10 -41.37 -8.31
CA VAL A 574 -0.40 -40.09 -8.42
C VAL A 574 0.80 -40.25 -9.36
N SER A 575 0.85 -39.44 -10.41
CA SER A 575 1.91 -39.47 -11.43
C SER A 575 2.91 -38.33 -11.30
N ALA A 576 2.52 -37.21 -10.67
CA ALA A 576 3.41 -36.10 -10.37
C ALA A 576 2.94 -35.34 -9.12
N ASN A 577 3.87 -34.72 -8.42
CA ASN A 577 3.59 -33.74 -7.37
C ASN A 577 4.58 -32.58 -7.49
N ARG A 578 4.14 -31.40 -7.05
CA ARG A 578 4.97 -30.20 -6.99
C ARG A 578 4.51 -29.33 -5.83
N PHE A 579 5.46 -28.84 -5.05
CA PHE A 579 5.24 -27.84 -4.03
C PHE A 579 5.95 -26.55 -4.46
N SER A 580 5.42 -25.41 -4.04
CA SER A 580 6.12 -24.12 -4.14
C SER A 580 5.69 -23.24 -3.00
N ASP A 581 6.65 -22.87 -2.17
CA ASP A 581 6.51 -21.79 -1.19
C ASP A 581 6.96 -20.43 -1.76
N GLY A 582 7.32 -20.37 -3.03
CA GLY A 582 7.66 -19.15 -3.73
C GLY A 582 9.09 -18.67 -3.52
N ASP A 583 9.95 -19.43 -2.84
CA ASP A 583 11.39 -19.23 -2.89
C ASP A 583 12.07 -20.22 -3.87
N LEU A 584 13.40 -20.36 -3.79
CA LEU A 584 14.21 -21.24 -4.64
C LEU A 584 15.00 -22.27 -3.81
N ASP A 585 14.70 -22.42 -2.52
CA ASP A 585 15.41 -23.27 -1.57
C ASP A 585 14.63 -24.57 -1.29
N ALA A 586 14.86 -25.59 -2.11
CA ALA A 586 14.25 -26.90 -1.91
C ALA A 586 14.57 -27.56 -0.55
N GLY A 587 15.53 -27.03 0.23
CA GLY A 587 15.87 -27.52 1.56
C GLY A 587 14.81 -27.24 2.63
N ASN A 588 13.90 -26.29 2.40
CA ASN A 588 12.81 -25.94 3.31
C ASN A 588 11.41 -26.42 2.81
N ASP A 589 11.39 -27.15 1.70
CA ASP A 589 10.14 -27.60 1.06
C ASP A 589 9.32 -28.54 1.94
N TRP A 590 7.99 -28.45 1.82
CA TRP A 590 7.08 -29.34 2.53
C TRP A 590 7.13 -30.76 1.95
N THR A 591 7.24 -31.75 2.83
CA THR A 591 7.35 -33.15 2.41
C THR A 591 5.99 -33.71 2.00
N PHE A 592 5.93 -34.30 0.80
CA PHE A 592 4.74 -34.93 0.24
C PHE A 592 4.62 -36.42 0.61
N SER A 593 3.39 -36.88 0.88
CA SER A 593 3.06 -38.29 1.15
C SER A 593 1.66 -38.65 0.63
N THR A 594 1.49 -39.88 0.16
CA THR A 594 0.20 -40.47 -0.25
C THR A 594 -0.36 -41.46 0.78
N ALA A 595 0.26 -41.56 1.96
CA ALA A 595 -0.12 -42.52 3.00
C ALA A 595 -1.54 -42.28 3.53
N GLY A 596 -2.25 -43.37 3.87
CA GLY A 596 -3.56 -43.30 4.51
C GLY A 596 -4.69 -42.77 3.61
N ASN A 597 -4.58 -42.97 2.29
CA ASN A 597 -5.56 -42.48 1.30
C ASN A 597 -5.72 -40.95 1.36
N ARG A 598 -4.60 -40.23 1.55
CA ARG A 598 -4.55 -38.76 1.53
C ARG A 598 -3.33 -38.29 0.77
N LEU A 599 -3.48 -37.19 0.07
CA LEU A 599 -2.37 -36.37 -0.39
C LEU A 599 -2.04 -35.41 0.74
N SER A 600 -0.86 -35.55 1.34
CA SER A 600 -0.45 -34.76 2.50
C SER A 600 0.87 -34.07 2.24
N TRP A 601 0.92 -32.77 2.54
CA TRP A 601 2.14 -31.97 2.60
C TRP A 601 2.36 -31.54 4.04
N THR A 602 3.56 -31.78 4.56
CA THR A 602 3.91 -31.47 5.96
C THR A 602 5.14 -30.56 5.98
N ALA A 603 5.04 -29.46 6.73
CA ALA A 603 6.13 -28.53 6.89
C ALA A 603 7.35 -29.19 7.54
N PRO A 604 8.58 -28.77 7.19
CA PRO A 604 9.76 -29.12 7.97
C PRO A 604 9.65 -28.55 9.40
N ALA A 605 10.50 -29.04 10.31
CA ALA A 605 10.50 -28.57 11.70
C ALA A 605 10.70 -27.04 11.77
N GLY A 606 9.77 -26.34 12.42
CA GLY A 606 9.77 -24.87 12.54
C GLY A 606 9.20 -24.11 11.33
N GLY A 607 8.92 -24.80 10.22
CA GLY A 607 8.26 -24.24 9.04
C GLY A 607 6.75 -24.14 9.20
N SER A 608 6.17 -23.12 8.57
CA SER A 608 4.72 -22.90 8.55
C SER A 608 4.33 -21.90 7.45
N LEU A 609 3.09 -22.03 6.97
CA LEU A 609 2.38 -21.05 6.15
C LEU A 609 1.85 -19.94 7.06
N ASP A 610 2.67 -18.92 7.29
CA ASP A 610 2.36 -17.76 8.13
C ASP A 610 1.55 -16.70 7.36
N TRP A 611 1.02 -15.69 8.05
CA TRP A 611 0.06 -14.74 7.46
C TRP A 611 0.62 -13.90 6.31
N GLY A 612 -0.27 -13.45 5.43
CA GLY A 612 0.02 -12.77 4.17
C GLY A 612 0.82 -13.64 3.19
N THR A 613 0.75 -14.97 3.32
CA THR A 613 1.53 -15.92 2.53
C THR A 613 0.64 -16.88 1.76
N LEU A 614 1.02 -17.18 0.51
CA LEU A 614 0.39 -18.18 -0.34
C LEU A 614 1.40 -19.25 -0.74
N TYR A 615 1.05 -20.52 -0.52
CA TYR A 615 1.76 -21.69 -1.04
C TYR A 615 0.92 -22.43 -2.09
N LEU A 616 1.62 -23.03 -3.04
CA LEU A 616 1.05 -23.86 -4.09
C LEU A 616 1.35 -25.34 -3.83
N PHE A 617 0.31 -26.15 -3.76
CA PHE A 617 0.38 -27.60 -3.67
C PHE A 617 -0.25 -28.20 -4.92
N SER A 618 0.57 -28.80 -5.78
CA SER A 618 0.12 -29.35 -7.06
C SER A 618 0.32 -30.86 -7.14
N VAL A 619 -0.64 -31.54 -7.77
CA VAL A 619 -0.62 -32.99 -7.94
C VAL A 619 -1.28 -33.37 -9.27
N THR A 620 -0.70 -34.33 -9.98
CA THR A 620 -1.31 -34.96 -11.15
C THR A 620 -1.73 -36.38 -10.81
N VAL A 621 -3.00 -36.69 -10.98
CA VAL A 621 -3.63 -37.94 -10.53
C VAL A 621 -4.68 -38.40 -11.55
N ASP A 622 -4.93 -39.71 -11.61
CA ASP A 622 -5.93 -40.35 -12.48
C ASP A 622 -7.35 -40.41 -11.86
N ALA A 623 -7.68 -39.43 -11.01
CA ALA A 623 -8.99 -39.30 -10.39
C ALA A 623 -9.58 -37.91 -10.69
N PRO A 624 -10.83 -37.82 -11.18
CA PRO A 624 -11.48 -36.55 -11.52
C PRO A 624 -11.85 -35.72 -10.28
N PRO A 625 -12.18 -34.43 -10.46
CA PRO A 625 -12.63 -33.59 -9.36
C PRO A 625 -13.98 -34.07 -8.82
N SER A 626 -14.04 -34.32 -7.52
CA SER A 626 -15.26 -34.54 -6.76
C SER A 626 -15.38 -33.54 -5.62
N ALA A 627 -16.59 -33.33 -5.11
CA ALA A 627 -16.76 -32.57 -3.88
C ALA A 627 -16.04 -33.27 -2.70
N GLY A 628 -15.42 -32.49 -1.84
CA GLY A 628 -14.69 -32.99 -0.67
C GLY A 628 -14.22 -31.85 0.22
N SER A 629 -13.29 -32.14 1.11
CA SER A 629 -12.67 -31.15 1.98
C SER A 629 -11.19 -31.42 2.15
N SER A 630 -10.42 -30.34 2.10
CA SER A 630 -9.04 -30.31 2.55
C SER A 630 -8.99 -30.15 4.07
N GLN A 631 -7.82 -30.41 4.64
CA GLN A 631 -7.51 -30.15 6.05
C GLN A 631 -6.27 -29.26 6.15
N LEU A 632 -6.38 -28.18 6.93
CA LEU A 632 -5.29 -27.28 7.29
C LEU A 632 -4.84 -27.58 8.73
N GLY A 633 -3.64 -28.11 8.90
CA GLY A 633 -3.04 -28.37 10.22
C GLY A 633 -2.48 -27.09 10.83
N VAL A 634 -2.85 -26.76 12.07
CA VAL A 634 -2.39 -25.55 12.76
C VAL A 634 -1.03 -25.80 13.40
N ALA A 635 -0.06 -24.91 13.12
CA ALA A 635 1.32 -25.07 13.57
C ALA A 635 1.47 -24.96 15.09
N GLN A 636 0.80 -23.97 15.68
CA GLN A 636 0.81 -23.76 17.12
C GLN A 636 -0.20 -24.69 17.81
N ALA A 637 0.24 -25.39 18.86
CA ALA A 637 -0.62 -26.29 19.62
C ALA A 637 -1.83 -25.54 20.21
N GLY A 638 -3.00 -26.19 20.18
CA GLY A 638 -4.27 -25.62 20.63
C GLY A 638 -5.46 -26.36 20.06
N THR A 639 -6.67 -25.90 20.38
CA THR A 639 -7.93 -26.46 19.89
C THR A 639 -8.66 -25.42 19.05
N PRO A 640 -9.06 -25.74 17.80
CA PRO A 640 -8.82 -27.01 17.11
C PRO A 640 -7.37 -27.14 16.62
N ALA A 641 -6.90 -28.39 16.45
CA ALA A 641 -5.56 -28.67 15.91
C ALA A 641 -5.50 -28.57 14.38
N ALA A 642 -6.66 -28.61 13.71
CA ALA A 642 -6.79 -28.46 12.28
C ALA A 642 -8.20 -27.94 11.91
N PHE A 643 -8.33 -27.42 10.70
CA PHE A 643 -9.61 -26.99 10.13
C PHE A 643 -9.88 -27.72 8.82
N ASP A 644 -11.13 -28.14 8.61
CA ASP A 644 -11.55 -28.68 7.33
C ASP A 644 -12.10 -27.55 6.45
N VAL A 645 -11.67 -27.50 5.19
CA VAL A 645 -12.10 -26.48 4.21
C VAL A 645 -12.59 -27.17 2.95
N ALA A 646 -13.84 -26.93 2.58
CA ALA A 646 -14.45 -27.52 1.40
C ALA A 646 -13.68 -27.10 0.14
N VAL A 647 -13.33 -28.06 -0.70
CA VAL A 647 -12.62 -27.84 -1.97
C VAL A 647 -12.77 -29.09 -2.83
N PRO A 648 -12.78 -28.99 -4.18
CA PRO A 648 -12.65 -30.16 -5.04
C PRO A 648 -11.43 -31.02 -4.69
N VAL A 649 -11.61 -32.33 -4.62
CA VAL A 649 -10.58 -33.32 -4.31
C VAL A 649 -10.50 -34.39 -5.42
N PRO A 650 -9.40 -35.15 -5.51
CA PRO A 650 -9.35 -36.33 -6.38
C PRO A 650 -10.26 -37.44 -5.87
N GLY A 651 -11.33 -37.73 -6.63
CA GLY A 651 -12.36 -38.68 -6.21
C GLY A 651 -13.04 -39.41 -7.37
N ALA A 652 -13.94 -40.33 -7.05
CA ALA A 652 -14.58 -41.18 -8.04
C ALA A 652 -15.45 -40.37 -9.01
N ARG A 653 -15.48 -40.80 -10.28
CA ARG A 653 -16.55 -40.37 -11.21
C ARG A 653 -17.89 -40.73 -10.58
N PRO A 654 -18.90 -39.84 -10.59
CA PRO A 654 -20.27 -40.29 -10.42
C PRO A 654 -20.50 -41.41 -11.46
N ASP A 655 -20.94 -42.59 -11.02
CA ASP A 655 -21.15 -43.72 -11.92
C ASP A 655 -22.06 -43.28 -13.08
N ALA A 656 -21.54 -43.34 -14.30
CA ALA A 656 -22.27 -43.00 -15.53
C ALA A 656 -23.48 -43.92 -15.80
N ILE A 657 -23.76 -44.87 -14.91
CA ILE A 657 -24.93 -45.76 -14.95
C ILE A 657 -26.26 -44.99 -14.75
N PHE A 658 -26.23 -43.79 -14.16
CA PHE A 658 -27.46 -43.01 -13.92
C PHE A 658 -27.65 -41.79 -14.84
N ASP A 659 -26.74 -41.53 -15.79
CA ASP A 659 -26.82 -40.36 -16.68
C ASP A 659 -27.74 -40.58 -17.91
N SER A 660 -28.11 -41.85 -18.18
CA SER A 660 -29.19 -42.19 -19.11
C SER A 660 -30.45 -42.50 -18.31
N GLY A 661 -31.27 -41.48 -18.05
CA GLY A 661 -32.51 -41.56 -17.27
C GLY A 661 -33.47 -42.68 -17.71
N PHE A 662 -33.31 -43.86 -17.11
CA PHE A 662 -34.34 -44.88 -16.98
C PHE A 662 -34.69 -45.03 -15.50
N GLU A 663 -35.49 -44.06 -15.03
CA GLU A 663 -36.60 -44.31 -14.11
C GLU A 663 -37.87 -43.68 -14.70
#